data_AF-A0A7K4D402-F1
#
_entry.id   AF-A0A7K4D402-F1
#
_cell.length_a   1.000
_cell.length_b   1.000
_cell.length_c   1.000
_cell.angle_alpha   90.00
_cell.angle_beta   90.00
_cell.angle_gamma   90.00
#
_symmetry.space_group_name_H-M   'P 1'
#
loop_
_entity.id
_entity.type
_entity.pdbx_description
1 polymer ?
#
loop_
_entity_poly.entity_id
_entity_poly.type
_entity_poly.pdbx_seq_one_letter_code
_entity_poly.pdbx_strand_id
1 'polypeptide(L)'
;VIFTEFRDTLNYLAERIRTQLGHPEVVTTIYGGMGREERKKAKEAFTQDKDILILVATDAAGEGINLQRAHLMINYDLPWNPNRLEQRFGRIHRIGQTETCHLWNLVAAETREGEVYNLLLRKLEEESKALGGKVFDILGKVTFDNKSLRELLINAIRKGDSPEARVWFNQVIDKALDRQQLIALIEERALVHDSMDVTQVMHIREDMERAGARRLQPHFIASFFLAAFRLLGGSIKEREARRYEISHVPAVIRNRDRLIGTGEAVLTRYERICFEKELISVPGKPLAAFVCPGHPLLDATIDIVLERYRDLLKRGSILIDPDDPGEDARALVYLEHSIRDARVDASGEYRVVSKRMQFVEIDCDGRAHNVGYAPYLDYRPATVEEREAIEPLLKEAWLKQDLEDNAISYAVEELVPQHLGEVKQRREELIAKTMDAVRDRLTKEINYWDHRANELKEQELAGKTNAKINSAKARQRADDLEARLEKRMAELEQERRLSPLPPVVIGGALVVPRGFVERMKGGLAMSSDPLARARVEQMAMRAVMEAERALGYEPVDVSAENRGYDIESKVPLSGRLRFIEVKGRAAGSDKVTITRNEILTGLNKPEDFILAVVEVDGEMARPWYIQQPFGKEPDFGAESVNYALEDLIYRATQPR
;
A
#
# COMPACT_ATOMS: atom_id res chain seq x y z
N VAL A 1 16.46 0.30 -21.73
CA VAL A 1 17.45 0.79 -20.74
C VAL A 1 18.85 0.49 -21.26
N ILE A 2 19.76 1.45 -21.19
CA ILE A 2 21.17 1.31 -21.55
C ILE A 2 22.02 1.42 -20.28
N PHE A 3 22.86 0.43 -20.00
CA PHE A 3 23.77 0.43 -18.85
C PHE A 3 25.20 0.72 -19.26
N THR A 4 25.89 1.51 -18.43
CA THR A 4 27.32 1.81 -18.54
C THR A 4 28.02 1.73 -17.18
N GLU A 5 29.34 1.55 -17.16
CA GLU A 5 30.13 1.55 -15.93
C GLU A 5 30.51 2.98 -15.53
N PHE A 6 30.92 3.79 -16.52
CA PHE A 6 31.44 5.14 -16.30
C PHE A 6 30.41 6.23 -16.62
N ARG A 7 30.48 7.33 -15.87
CA ARG A 7 29.61 8.51 -16.04
C ARG A 7 29.89 9.25 -17.35
N ASP A 8 31.15 9.33 -17.76
CA ASP A 8 31.52 10.04 -18.99
C ASP A 8 30.92 9.36 -20.23
N THR A 9 30.95 8.03 -20.26
CA THR A 9 30.29 7.22 -21.29
C THR A 9 28.78 7.42 -21.28
N LEU A 10 28.15 7.46 -20.10
CA LEU A 10 26.72 7.77 -19.98
C LEU A 10 26.40 9.15 -20.56
N ASN A 11 27.17 10.18 -20.22
CA ASN A 11 26.96 11.55 -20.71
C ASN A 11 27.09 11.60 -22.23
N TYR A 12 28.16 11.00 -22.77
CA TYR A 12 28.40 10.88 -24.20
C TYR A 12 27.23 10.21 -24.93
N LEU A 13 26.76 9.06 -24.43
CA LEU A 13 25.63 8.34 -25.04
C LEU A 13 24.35 9.15 -24.96
N ALA A 14 24.05 9.73 -23.81
CA ALA A 14 22.84 10.54 -23.63
C ALA A 14 22.83 11.71 -24.62
N GLU A 15 23.93 12.44 -24.76
CA GLU A 15 24.04 13.56 -25.71
C GLU A 15 23.91 13.11 -27.17
N ARG A 16 24.60 12.02 -27.56
CA ARG A 16 24.51 11.48 -28.92
C ARG A 16 23.11 11.01 -29.28
N ILE A 17 22.45 10.28 -28.38
CA ILE A 17 21.09 9.77 -28.60
C ILE A 17 20.11 10.94 -28.72
N ARG A 18 20.19 11.93 -27.81
CA ARG A 18 19.36 13.14 -27.87
C ARG A 18 19.53 13.89 -29.19
N THR A 19 20.77 14.03 -29.64
CA THR A 19 21.11 14.73 -30.89
C THR A 19 20.57 13.98 -32.11
N GLN A 20 20.73 12.65 -32.16
CA GLN A 20 20.26 11.84 -33.29
C GLN A 20 18.74 11.76 -33.38
N LEU A 21 18.03 11.73 -32.24
CA LEU A 21 16.57 11.68 -32.20
C LEU A 21 15.91 13.05 -32.36
N GLY A 22 16.66 14.16 -32.21
CA GLY A 22 16.13 15.52 -32.31
C GLY A 22 15.21 15.93 -31.15
N HIS A 23 15.02 15.07 -30.15
CA HIS A 23 14.12 15.25 -29.01
C HIS A 23 14.87 14.99 -27.70
N PRO A 24 15.46 16.02 -27.06
CA PRO A 24 16.30 15.84 -25.90
C PRO A 24 15.55 15.27 -24.68
N GLU A 25 14.26 15.56 -24.57
CA GLU A 25 13.34 15.07 -23.54
C GLU A 25 13.12 13.55 -23.55
N VAL A 26 13.41 12.86 -24.66
CA VAL A 26 13.19 11.40 -24.81
C VAL A 26 14.16 10.57 -23.95
N VAL A 27 15.28 11.17 -23.54
CA VAL A 27 16.36 10.49 -22.83
C VAL A 27 16.50 11.01 -21.41
N THR A 28 16.36 10.11 -20.44
CA THR A 28 16.66 10.36 -19.02
C THR A 28 17.88 9.58 -18.56
N THR A 29 18.51 10.03 -17.48
CA THR A 29 19.79 9.48 -16.99
C THR A 29 19.82 9.25 -15.49
N ILE A 30 20.49 8.20 -15.02
CA ILE A 30 20.69 7.91 -13.60
C ILE A 30 22.16 7.53 -13.32
N TYR A 31 22.85 8.23 -12.41
CA TYR A 31 24.27 7.98 -12.10
C TYR A 31 24.67 8.22 -10.63
N GLY A 32 25.80 7.65 -10.21
CA GLY A 32 26.22 7.50 -8.79
C GLY A 32 26.37 8.78 -7.96
N GLY A 33 26.49 9.94 -8.59
CA GLY A 33 26.54 11.27 -7.94
C GLY A 33 25.22 12.04 -7.94
N MET A 34 24.13 11.44 -8.45
CA MET A 34 22.81 12.06 -8.47
C MET A 34 22.18 12.00 -7.08
N GLY A 35 21.60 13.14 -6.63
CA GLY A 35 20.88 13.21 -5.37
C GLY A 35 19.72 12.22 -5.32
N ARG A 36 19.32 11.79 -4.11
CA ARG A 36 18.27 10.77 -3.93
C ARG A 36 16.96 11.18 -4.60
N GLU A 37 16.56 12.44 -4.48
CA GLU A 37 15.32 12.97 -5.04
C GLU A 37 15.36 13.09 -6.56
N GLU A 38 16.47 13.56 -7.13
CA GLU A 38 16.68 13.59 -8.59
C GLU A 38 16.62 12.19 -9.20
N ARG A 39 17.23 11.21 -8.54
CA ARG A 39 17.23 9.81 -8.97
C ARG A 39 15.82 9.23 -8.99
N LYS A 40 15.03 9.48 -7.95
CA LYS A 40 13.62 9.06 -7.89
C LYS A 40 12.79 9.72 -8.99
N LYS A 41 12.96 11.03 -9.19
CA LYS A 41 12.28 11.77 -10.26
C LYS A 41 12.61 11.21 -11.64
N ALA A 42 13.87 10.89 -11.93
CA ALA A 42 14.29 10.31 -13.20
C ALA A 42 13.68 8.91 -13.43
N LYS A 43 13.63 8.08 -12.38
CA LYS A 43 12.97 6.76 -12.40
C LYS A 43 11.47 6.89 -12.68
N GLU A 44 10.79 7.76 -11.94
CA GLU A 44 9.33 7.92 -12.06
C GLU A 44 8.96 8.47 -13.43
N ALA A 45 9.72 9.45 -13.93
CA ALA A 45 9.55 9.97 -15.28
C ALA A 45 9.75 8.89 -16.36
N PHE A 46 10.78 8.04 -16.25
CA PHE A 46 10.95 6.89 -17.18
C PHE A 46 9.78 5.89 -17.14
N THR A 47 9.12 5.77 -15.98
CA THR A 47 8.06 4.78 -15.78
C THR A 47 6.71 5.29 -16.28
N GLN A 48 6.43 6.58 -16.09
CA GLN A 48 5.10 7.18 -16.26
C GLN A 48 4.99 8.24 -17.37
N ASP A 49 6.10 8.81 -17.85
CA ASP A 49 6.08 9.76 -18.96
C ASP A 49 6.28 9.02 -20.29
N LYS A 50 5.22 8.94 -21.10
CA LYS A 50 5.22 8.28 -22.41
C LYS A 50 6.21 8.87 -23.41
N ASP A 51 6.64 10.11 -23.20
CA ASP A 51 7.59 10.77 -24.09
C ASP A 51 9.04 10.36 -23.76
N ILE A 52 9.29 9.77 -22.59
CA ILE A 52 10.62 9.31 -22.17
C ILE A 52 10.77 7.83 -22.53
N LEU A 53 11.52 7.55 -23.59
CA LEU A 53 11.69 6.19 -24.12
C LEU A 53 12.98 5.51 -23.66
N ILE A 54 14.02 6.30 -23.34
CA ILE A 54 15.37 5.79 -23.11
C ILE A 54 15.87 6.25 -21.74
N LEU A 55 16.21 5.27 -20.90
CA LEU A 55 16.99 5.47 -19.68
C LEU A 55 18.42 5.01 -19.90
N VAL A 56 19.40 5.89 -19.69
CA VAL A 56 20.83 5.56 -19.62
C VAL A 56 21.28 5.59 -18.16
N ALA A 57 21.85 4.51 -17.64
CA ALA A 57 22.14 4.40 -16.20
C ALA A 57 23.53 3.81 -15.92
N THR A 58 24.19 4.30 -14.86
CA THR A 58 25.39 3.64 -14.32
C THR A 58 25.06 2.60 -13.26
N ASP A 59 25.94 1.60 -13.11
CA ASP A 59 25.80 0.55 -12.11
C ASP A 59 25.58 1.07 -10.70
N ALA A 60 26.40 2.04 -10.29
CA ALA A 60 26.42 2.62 -8.95
C ALA A 60 25.11 3.33 -8.56
N ALA A 61 24.27 3.70 -9.53
CA ALA A 61 23.00 4.36 -9.25
C ALA A 61 21.76 3.55 -9.60
N GLY A 62 21.89 2.51 -10.43
CA GLY A 62 20.79 1.62 -10.73
C GLY A 62 20.57 0.51 -9.69
N GLU A 63 21.49 0.27 -8.76
CA GLU A 63 21.31 -0.74 -7.70
C GLU A 63 20.05 -0.45 -6.87
N GLY A 64 19.19 -1.45 -6.77
CA GLY A 64 17.92 -1.36 -6.03
C GLY A 64 16.76 -0.68 -6.75
N ILE A 65 16.92 -0.23 -8.01
CA ILE A 65 15.82 0.39 -8.77
C ILE A 65 14.98 -0.67 -9.49
N ASN A 66 13.65 -0.52 -9.42
CA ASN A 66 12.71 -1.31 -10.24
C ASN A 66 12.51 -0.65 -11.62
N LEU A 67 12.82 -1.38 -12.69
CA LEU A 67 12.78 -0.92 -14.09
C LEU A 67 11.89 -1.81 -14.98
N GLN A 68 10.90 -2.51 -14.39
CA GLN A 68 9.96 -3.40 -15.08
C GLN A 68 9.20 -2.76 -16.26
N ARG A 69 9.14 -1.43 -16.37
CA ARG A 69 8.57 -0.74 -17.56
C ARG A 69 9.34 -1.07 -18.83
N ALA A 70 10.64 -1.32 -18.72
CA ALA A 70 11.45 -1.71 -19.85
C ALA A 70 11.32 -3.21 -20.13
N HIS A 71 11.45 -3.58 -21.40
CA HIS A 71 11.64 -4.96 -21.83
C HIS A 71 12.91 -5.09 -22.69
N LEU A 72 13.59 -3.98 -23.01
CA LEU A 72 14.84 -3.98 -23.76
C LEU A 72 15.97 -3.43 -22.90
N MET A 73 17.03 -4.23 -22.75
CA MET A 73 18.23 -3.89 -22.00
C MET A 73 19.45 -3.97 -22.92
N ILE A 74 20.25 -2.90 -22.94
CA ILE A 74 21.53 -2.84 -23.65
C ILE A 74 22.63 -2.62 -22.62
N ASN A 75 23.61 -3.53 -22.55
CA ASN A 75 24.87 -3.26 -21.87
C ASN A 75 25.83 -2.68 -22.89
N TYR A 76 26.14 -1.38 -22.76
CA TYR A 76 27.11 -0.74 -23.63
C TYR A 76 28.54 -1.18 -23.28
N ASP A 77 28.78 -1.40 -22.00
CA ASP A 77 29.97 -2.04 -21.46
C ASP A 77 29.57 -3.17 -20.49
N LEU A 78 30.41 -4.22 -20.45
CA LEU A 78 30.18 -5.39 -19.62
C LEU A 78 30.97 -5.30 -18.32
N PRO A 79 30.33 -5.51 -17.16
CA PRO A 79 31.04 -5.47 -15.89
C PRO A 79 31.93 -6.70 -15.73
N TRP A 80 33.10 -6.50 -15.12
CA TRP A 80 34.05 -7.58 -14.82
C TRP A 80 33.59 -8.53 -13.71
N ASN A 81 32.41 -8.29 -13.12
CA ASN A 81 31.75 -9.15 -12.16
C ASN A 81 30.41 -9.65 -12.76
N PRO A 82 30.27 -10.94 -13.10
CA PRO A 82 29.05 -11.53 -13.67
C PRO A 82 27.80 -11.31 -12.82
N ASN A 83 27.94 -11.26 -11.50
CA ASN A 83 26.83 -10.98 -10.58
C ASN A 83 26.15 -9.63 -10.91
N ARG A 84 26.93 -8.64 -11.37
CA ARG A 84 26.35 -7.35 -11.79
C ARG A 84 25.46 -7.47 -13.02
N LEU A 85 25.81 -8.36 -13.96
CA LEU A 85 24.99 -8.60 -15.15
C LEU A 85 23.64 -9.20 -14.77
N GLU A 86 23.65 -10.21 -13.90
CA GLU A 86 22.46 -10.82 -13.31
C GLU A 86 21.62 -9.77 -12.55
N GLN A 87 22.26 -8.96 -11.71
CA GLN A 87 21.58 -7.89 -10.98
C GLN A 87 20.99 -6.82 -11.89
N ARG A 88 21.66 -6.44 -13.00
CA ARG A 88 21.11 -5.50 -13.98
C ARG A 88 19.86 -6.10 -14.64
N PHE A 89 19.92 -7.35 -15.09
CA PHE A 89 18.79 -8.05 -15.69
C PHE A 89 17.62 -8.21 -14.71
N GLY A 90 17.92 -8.59 -13.46
CA GLY A 90 16.96 -8.71 -12.37
C GLY A 90 16.32 -7.38 -11.92
N ARG A 91 16.70 -6.23 -12.48
CA ARG A 91 15.96 -4.95 -12.31
C ARG A 91 14.78 -4.83 -13.27
N ILE A 92 14.83 -5.57 -14.38
CA ILE A 92 13.87 -5.53 -15.49
C ILE A 92 13.04 -6.81 -15.51
N HIS A 93 13.71 -7.97 -15.45
CA HIS A 93 13.11 -9.28 -15.39
C HIS A 93 12.77 -9.65 -13.94
N ARG A 94 11.53 -9.37 -13.54
CA ARG A 94 10.98 -9.64 -12.22
C ARG A 94 9.55 -10.16 -12.34
N ILE A 95 9.04 -10.78 -11.28
CA ILE A 95 7.63 -11.18 -11.16
C ILE A 95 6.73 -10.00 -11.53
N GLY A 96 5.81 -10.22 -12.49
CA GLY A 96 4.90 -9.20 -13.02
C GLY A 96 5.31 -8.57 -14.35
N GLN A 97 6.48 -8.92 -14.91
CA GLN A 97 6.84 -8.58 -16.29
C GLN A 97 5.98 -9.41 -17.26
N THR A 98 5.34 -8.75 -18.22
CA THR A 98 4.44 -9.39 -19.20
C THR A 98 5.05 -9.48 -20.60
N GLU A 99 6.03 -8.62 -20.89
CA GLU A 99 6.73 -8.59 -22.18
C GLU A 99 7.98 -9.48 -22.16
N THR A 100 8.38 -9.98 -23.33
CA THR A 100 9.63 -10.74 -23.45
C THR A 100 10.82 -9.80 -23.27
N CYS A 101 11.66 -10.07 -22.26
CA CYS A 101 12.85 -9.26 -22.01
C CYS A 101 13.98 -9.60 -23.00
N HIS A 102 14.42 -8.60 -23.76
CA HIS A 102 15.58 -8.68 -24.66
C HIS A 102 16.82 -8.08 -23.99
N LEU A 103 17.90 -8.86 -23.96
CA LEU A 103 19.21 -8.45 -23.43
C LEU A 103 20.24 -8.39 -24.56
N TRP A 104 20.83 -7.22 -24.78
CA TRP A 104 21.89 -6.99 -25.76
C TRP A 104 23.18 -6.64 -25.04
N ASN A 105 24.23 -7.42 -25.30
CA ASN A 105 25.56 -7.17 -24.77
C ASN A 105 26.45 -6.66 -25.89
N LEU A 106 26.88 -5.39 -25.83
CA LEU A 106 27.84 -4.86 -26.79
C LEU A 106 29.24 -5.32 -26.38
N VAL A 107 29.91 -5.99 -27.31
CA VAL A 107 31.26 -6.54 -27.12
C VAL A 107 32.12 -6.04 -28.27
N ALA A 108 33.26 -5.42 -27.94
CA ALA A 108 34.19 -4.94 -28.95
C ALA A 108 34.86 -6.13 -29.66
N ALA A 109 34.67 -6.22 -30.98
CA ALA A 109 35.39 -7.17 -31.81
C ALA A 109 36.90 -6.88 -31.80
N GLU A 110 37.71 -7.89 -32.07
CA GLU A 110 39.18 -7.78 -32.17
C GLU A 110 39.86 -7.30 -30.86
N THR A 111 39.21 -7.51 -29.71
CA THR A 111 39.79 -7.27 -28.38
C THR A 111 39.89 -8.56 -27.57
N ARG A 112 40.93 -8.69 -26.73
CA ARG A 112 41.11 -9.85 -25.85
C ARG A 112 40.00 -9.98 -24.82
N GLU A 113 39.54 -8.85 -24.29
CA GLU A 113 38.37 -8.79 -23.42
C GLU A 113 37.12 -9.30 -24.15
N GLY A 114 36.91 -8.85 -25.40
CA GLY A 114 35.78 -9.29 -26.19
C GLY A 114 35.79 -10.77 -26.53
N GLU A 115 36.95 -11.37 -26.85
CA GLU A 115 37.08 -12.81 -27.06
C GLU A 115 36.66 -13.61 -25.81
N VAL A 116 37.10 -13.19 -24.63
CA VAL A 116 36.76 -13.85 -23.35
C VAL A 116 35.26 -13.75 -23.07
N TYR A 117 34.67 -12.56 -23.23
CA TYR A 117 33.23 -12.36 -23.03
C TYR A 117 32.38 -13.12 -24.03
N ASN A 118 32.77 -13.16 -25.30
CA ASN A 118 32.04 -13.88 -26.33
C ASN A 118 32.00 -15.39 -26.03
N LEU A 119 33.14 -15.96 -25.62
CA LEU A 119 33.20 -17.36 -25.21
C LEU A 119 32.32 -17.64 -23.97
N LEU A 120 32.42 -16.81 -22.95
CA LEU A 120 31.64 -16.92 -21.71
C LEU A 120 30.13 -16.89 -22.01
N LEU A 121 29.68 -15.88 -22.76
CA LEU A 121 28.27 -15.68 -23.10
C LEU A 121 27.74 -16.82 -23.99
N ARG A 122 28.53 -17.30 -24.95
CA ARG A 122 28.13 -18.44 -25.80
C ARG A 122 27.92 -19.70 -24.99
N LYS A 123 28.86 -20.01 -24.08
CA LYS A 123 28.76 -21.19 -23.19
C LYS A 123 27.58 -21.10 -22.22
N LEU A 124 27.32 -19.92 -21.68
CA LEU A 124 26.14 -19.66 -20.85
C LEU A 124 24.84 -19.88 -21.63
N GLU A 125 24.78 -19.47 -22.89
CA GLU A 125 23.61 -19.67 -23.73
C GLU A 125 23.38 -21.15 -24.07
N GLU A 126 24.46 -21.89 -24.36
CA GLU A 126 24.43 -23.35 -24.58
C GLU A 126 23.88 -24.09 -23.35
N GLU A 127 24.40 -23.82 -22.17
CA GLU A 127 23.95 -24.45 -20.93
C GLU A 127 22.56 -23.98 -20.49
N SER A 128 22.22 -22.71 -20.73
CA SER A 128 20.88 -22.18 -20.47
C SER A 128 19.81 -22.90 -21.29
N LYS A 129 20.07 -23.17 -22.57
CA LYS A 129 19.17 -23.95 -23.44
C LYS A 129 19.03 -25.39 -22.94
N ALA A 130 20.12 -26.01 -22.48
CA ALA A 130 20.10 -27.37 -21.96
C ALA A 130 19.36 -27.51 -20.62
N LEU A 131 19.39 -26.48 -19.77
CA LEU A 131 18.82 -26.47 -18.41
C LEU A 131 17.49 -25.70 -18.31
N GLY A 132 16.84 -25.41 -19.45
CA GLY A 132 15.49 -24.82 -19.47
C GLY A 132 15.43 -23.35 -19.01
N GLY A 133 16.47 -22.56 -19.24
CA GLY A 133 16.47 -21.10 -19.06
C GLY A 133 16.89 -20.57 -17.68
N LYS A 134 17.23 -21.44 -16.72
CA LYS A 134 17.51 -21.06 -15.31
C LYS A 134 18.97 -20.70 -15.00
N VAL A 135 19.87 -20.77 -15.99
CA VAL A 135 21.33 -20.63 -15.76
C VAL A 135 21.75 -19.19 -15.48
N PHE A 136 20.96 -18.20 -15.92
CA PHE A 136 21.25 -16.80 -15.65
C PHE A 136 21.12 -16.44 -14.16
N ASP A 137 20.28 -17.14 -13.39
CA ASP A 137 20.01 -16.86 -11.97
C ASP A 137 21.14 -17.31 -11.01
N ILE A 138 22.24 -17.83 -11.57
CA ILE A 138 23.33 -18.47 -10.84
C ILE A 138 24.71 -17.87 -11.18
N LEU A 139 24.75 -16.90 -12.10
CA LEU A 139 25.96 -16.24 -12.58
C LEU A 139 26.80 -15.65 -11.44
N GLY A 140 26.14 -15.11 -10.41
CA GLY A 140 26.83 -14.53 -9.26
C GLY A 140 27.61 -15.52 -8.39
N LYS A 141 27.36 -16.83 -8.49
CA LYS A 141 28.04 -17.88 -7.71
C LYS A 141 29.04 -18.72 -8.52
N VAL A 142 29.10 -18.54 -9.84
CA VAL A 142 30.08 -19.26 -10.67
C VAL A 142 31.49 -18.80 -10.28
N THR A 143 32.33 -19.76 -9.88
CA THR A 143 33.73 -19.51 -9.54
C THR A 143 34.63 -20.08 -10.62
N PHE A 144 35.64 -19.31 -11.03
CA PHE A 144 36.56 -19.71 -12.09
C PHE A 144 37.88 -20.20 -11.48
N ASP A 145 37.93 -21.43 -10.99
CA ASP A 145 39.11 -21.99 -10.28
C ASP A 145 39.59 -21.10 -9.12
N ASN A 146 38.70 -20.74 -8.20
CA ASN A 146 38.95 -19.80 -7.09
C ASN A 146 39.42 -18.40 -7.51
N LYS A 147 39.30 -18.03 -8.80
CA LYS A 147 39.61 -16.70 -9.32
C LYS A 147 38.35 -15.96 -9.74
N SER A 148 38.44 -14.64 -9.71
CA SER A 148 37.37 -13.78 -10.24
C SER A 148 37.50 -13.61 -11.75
N LEU A 149 36.39 -13.32 -12.44
CA LEU A 149 36.41 -12.99 -13.87
C LEU A 149 37.35 -11.81 -14.16
N ARG A 150 37.41 -10.81 -13.27
CA ARG A 150 38.38 -9.72 -13.30
C ARG A 150 39.83 -10.21 -13.39
N GLU A 151 40.23 -11.17 -12.56
CA GLU A 151 41.59 -11.71 -12.59
C GLU A 151 41.86 -12.48 -13.89
N LEU A 152 40.86 -13.19 -14.42
CA LEU A 152 40.97 -13.83 -15.73
C LEU A 152 41.16 -12.81 -16.85
N LEU A 153 40.36 -11.75 -16.89
CA LEU A 153 40.47 -10.68 -17.90
C LEU A 153 41.82 -9.97 -17.83
N ILE A 154 42.29 -9.62 -16.63
CA ILE A 154 43.63 -9.02 -16.43
C ILE A 154 44.71 -9.96 -16.96
N ASN A 155 44.62 -11.26 -16.67
CA ASN A 155 45.58 -12.23 -17.18
C ASN A 155 45.50 -12.39 -18.70
N ALA A 156 44.31 -12.30 -19.29
CA ALA A 156 44.10 -12.38 -20.74
C ALA A 156 44.75 -11.20 -21.45
N ILE A 157 44.57 -10.00 -20.91
CA ILE A 157 45.19 -8.77 -21.43
C ILE A 157 46.71 -8.84 -21.27
N ARG A 158 47.21 -9.29 -20.10
CA ARG A 158 48.66 -9.38 -19.82
C ARG A 158 49.39 -10.42 -20.67
N LYS A 159 48.76 -11.56 -20.96
CA LYS A 159 49.39 -12.66 -21.71
C LYS A 159 49.30 -12.48 -23.24
N GLY A 160 48.57 -11.47 -23.72
CA GLY A 160 48.46 -11.19 -25.15
C GLY A 160 47.78 -12.32 -25.94
N ASP A 161 48.22 -12.53 -27.19
CA ASP A 161 47.60 -13.47 -28.14
C ASP A 161 48.28 -14.85 -28.23
N SER A 162 48.93 -15.29 -27.15
CA SER A 162 49.62 -16.59 -27.17
C SER A 162 48.62 -17.76 -27.27
N PRO A 163 48.88 -18.77 -28.13
CA PRO A 163 48.01 -19.94 -28.28
C PRO A 163 47.75 -20.68 -26.96
N GLU A 164 48.77 -20.73 -26.09
CA GLU A 164 48.70 -21.39 -24.78
C GLU A 164 47.74 -20.67 -23.84
N ALA A 165 47.69 -19.33 -23.90
CA ALA A 165 46.76 -18.55 -23.10
C ALA A 165 45.31 -18.81 -23.55
N ARG A 166 45.03 -18.86 -24.86
CA ARG A 166 43.70 -19.16 -25.40
C ARG A 166 43.18 -20.53 -24.94
N VAL A 167 44.01 -21.57 -25.03
CA VAL A 167 43.64 -22.92 -24.58
C VAL A 167 43.35 -22.94 -23.08
N TRP A 168 44.18 -22.27 -22.29
CA TRP A 168 43.97 -22.17 -20.85
C TRP A 168 42.65 -21.47 -20.50
N PHE A 169 42.30 -20.37 -21.16
CA PHE A 169 41.03 -19.66 -20.90
C PHE A 169 39.81 -20.51 -21.24
N ASN A 170 39.85 -21.23 -22.37
CA ASN A 170 38.76 -22.13 -22.75
C ASN A 170 38.54 -23.20 -21.69
N GLN A 171 39.61 -23.82 -21.20
CA GLN A 171 39.52 -24.84 -20.14
C GLN A 171 38.94 -24.30 -18.84
N VAL A 172 39.34 -23.11 -18.41
CA VAL A 172 38.84 -22.50 -17.18
C VAL A 172 37.35 -22.14 -17.29
N ILE A 173 36.92 -21.60 -18.43
CA ILE A 173 35.51 -21.27 -18.67
C ILE A 173 34.65 -22.53 -18.78
N ASP A 174 35.12 -23.55 -19.52
CA ASP A 174 34.42 -24.83 -19.67
C ASP A 174 34.22 -25.53 -18.32
N LYS A 175 35.24 -25.50 -17.47
CA LYS A 175 35.17 -26.11 -16.14
C LYS A 175 34.23 -25.36 -15.19
N ALA A 176 34.23 -24.02 -15.25
CA ALA A 176 33.39 -23.19 -14.39
C ALA A 176 31.90 -23.25 -14.77
N LEU A 177 31.61 -23.52 -16.04
CA LEU A 177 30.25 -23.67 -16.57
C LEU A 177 29.86 -25.14 -16.78
N ASP A 178 30.47 -26.05 -16.01
CA ASP A 178 30.12 -27.47 -16.05
C ASP A 178 28.67 -27.70 -15.61
N ARG A 179 27.95 -28.54 -16.38
CA ARG A 179 26.52 -28.78 -16.18
C ARG A 179 26.18 -29.36 -14.81
N GLN A 180 27.00 -30.27 -14.26
CA GLN A 180 26.72 -30.87 -12.96
C GLN A 180 26.87 -29.85 -11.83
N GLN A 181 27.88 -28.96 -11.92
CA GLN A 181 28.04 -27.87 -10.96
C GLN A 181 26.87 -26.88 -11.00
N LEU A 182 26.37 -26.55 -12.20
CA LEU A 182 25.22 -25.66 -12.36
C LEU A 182 23.95 -26.26 -11.75
N ILE A 183 23.69 -27.57 -11.94
CA ILE A 183 22.54 -28.26 -11.33
C ILE A 183 22.62 -28.24 -9.79
N ALA A 184 23.79 -28.56 -9.22
CA ALA A 184 23.98 -28.56 -7.76
C ALA A 184 23.71 -27.17 -7.14
N LEU A 185 24.12 -26.09 -7.81
CA LEU A 185 23.85 -24.72 -7.36
C LEU A 185 22.37 -24.33 -7.44
N ILE A 186 21.63 -24.87 -8.41
CA ILE A 186 20.16 -24.67 -8.52
C ILE A 186 19.45 -25.36 -7.35
N GLU A 187 19.84 -26.60 -7.02
CA GLU A 187 19.22 -27.39 -5.96
C GLU A 187 19.47 -26.79 -4.56
N GLU A 188 20.67 -26.27 -4.30
CA GLU A 188 21.01 -25.58 -3.04
C GLU A 188 20.04 -24.40 -2.74
N ARG A 189 19.57 -23.71 -3.78
CA ARG A 189 18.71 -22.53 -3.65
C ARG A 189 17.25 -22.86 -3.37
N ALA A 190 16.79 -24.07 -3.72
CA ALA A 190 15.41 -24.50 -3.51
C ALA A 190 15.10 -24.82 -2.03
N LEU A 191 16.13 -25.02 -1.19
CA LEU A 191 16.01 -25.53 0.18
C LEU A 191 15.84 -24.46 1.27
N VAL A 192 15.92 -23.17 0.94
CA VAL A 192 15.78 -22.08 1.94
C VAL A 192 14.37 -21.50 1.91
N HIS A 193 13.50 -22.02 2.78
CA HIS A 193 12.23 -21.38 3.13
C HIS A 193 12.13 -21.25 4.66
N ASP A 194 12.09 -20.00 5.12
CA ASP A 194 11.66 -19.65 6.49
C ASP A 194 10.15 -19.94 6.61
N SER A 195 9.78 -20.93 7.43
CA SER A 195 8.37 -21.20 7.74
C SER A 195 7.92 -20.37 8.95
N MET A 196 6.96 -19.46 8.73
CA MET A 196 6.23 -18.78 9.82
C MET A 196 5.28 -19.76 10.53
N ASP A 197 5.09 -19.58 11.84
CA ASP A 197 4.13 -20.32 12.67
C ASP A 197 2.68 -20.10 12.20
N VAL A 198 1.93 -21.19 12.03
CA VAL A 198 0.58 -21.23 11.46
C VAL A 198 -0.40 -20.36 12.26
N THR A 199 -0.26 -20.30 13.59
CA THR A 199 -1.15 -19.52 14.46
C THR A 199 -0.95 -18.01 14.24
N GLN A 200 0.30 -17.57 14.03
CA GLN A 200 0.59 -16.17 13.71
C GLN A 200 0.10 -15.79 12.32
N VAL A 201 0.21 -16.68 11.34
CA VAL A 201 -0.33 -16.46 10.00
C VAL A 201 -1.85 -16.27 10.05
N MET A 202 -2.56 -17.02 10.89
CA MET A 202 -4.01 -16.84 11.07
C MET A 202 -4.37 -15.47 11.65
N HIS A 203 -3.71 -15.03 12.74
CA HIS A 203 -4.00 -13.72 13.33
C HIS A 203 -3.68 -12.57 12.37
N ILE A 204 -2.56 -12.65 11.65
CA ILE A 204 -2.21 -11.67 10.61
C ILE A 204 -3.30 -11.65 9.53
N ARG A 205 -3.81 -12.82 9.14
CA ARG A 205 -4.88 -12.91 8.13
C ARG A 205 -6.18 -12.28 8.63
N GLU A 206 -6.60 -12.55 9.86
CA GLU A 206 -7.79 -11.92 10.46
C GLU A 206 -7.66 -10.38 10.47
N ASP A 207 -6.50 -9.86 10.89
CA ASP A 207 -6.24 -8.42 10.89
C ASP A 207 -6.24 -7.84 9.48
N MET A 208 -5.71 -8.57 8.49
CA MET A 208 -5.76 -8.20 7.09
C MET A 208 -7.19 -8.22 6.52
N GLU A 209 -8.03 -9.17 6.95
CA GLU A 209 -9.45 -9.25 6.58
C GLU A 209 -10.22 -8.03 7.12
N ARG A 210 -10.11 -7.74 8.43
CA ARG A 210 -10.75 -6.57 9.05
C ARG A 210 -10.27 -5.26 8.42
N ALA A 211 -8.96 -5.12 8.23
CA ALA A 211 -8.40 -3.93 7.58
C ALA A 211 -8.85 -3.79 6.12
N GLY A 212 -9.07 -4.91 5.43
CA GLY A 212 -9.59 -4.95 4.07
C GLY A 212 -11.05 -4.48 3.99
N ALA A 213 -11.92 -4.95 4.90
CA ALA A 213 -13.32 -4.51 4.97
C ALA A 213 -13.44 -3.00 5.27
N ARG A 214 -12.59 -2.49 6.18
CA ARG A 214 -12.54 -1.09 6.58
C ARG A 214 -11.73 -0.19 5.64
N ARG A 215 -11.15 -0.74 4.58
CA ARG A 215 -10.30 0.03 3.67
C ARG A 215 -11.19 1.06 2.95
N LEU A 216 -10.74 2.31 2.87
CA LEU A 216 -11.36 3.26 1.93
C LEU A 216 -11.32 2.62 0.54
N GLN A 217 -12.50 2.45 -0.07
CA GLN A 217 -12.60 1.80 -1.36
C GLN A 217 -11.65 2.51 -2.34
N PRO A 218 -10.95 1.77 -3.22
CA PRO A 218 -10.30 2.34 -4.40
C PRO A 218 -11.16 3.38 -5.11
N HIS A 219 -12.47 3.15 -5.18
CA HIS A 219 -13.41 4.10 -5.78
C HIS A 219 -13.57 5.40 -4.99
N PHE A 220 -13.59 5.42 -3.66
CA PHE A 220 -13.67 6.69 -2.92
C PHE A 220 -12.48 7.58 -3.21
N ILE A 221 -11.28 6.98 -3.20
CA ILE A 221 -10.05 7.67 -3.55
C ILE A 221 -10.18 8.16 -5.00
N ALA A 222 -10.67 7.33 -5.92
CA ALA A 222 -10.90 7.72 -7.30
C ALA A 222 -11.90 8.89 -7.43
N SER A 223 -13.10 8.76 -6.88
CA SER A 223 -14.18 9.74 -6.96
C SER A 223 -13.76 11.09 -6.37
N PHE A 224 -13.21 11.08 -5.14
CA PHE A 224 -12.62 12.25 -4.52
C PHE A 224 -11.52 12.85 -5.40
N PHE A 225 -10.52 12.04 -5.77
CA PHE A 225 -9.37 12.52 -6.52
C PHE A 225 -9.77 13.09 -7.88
N LEU A 226 -10.63 12.41 -8.63
CA LEU A 226 -11.10 12.84 -9.93
C LEU A 226 -11.86 14.17 -9.85
N ALA A 227 -12.71 14.35 -8.83
CA ALA A 227 -13.42 15.61 -8.61
C ALA A 227 -12.47 16.72 -8.18
N ALA A 228 -11.64 16.48 -7.16
CA ALA A 228 -10.68 17.44 -6.63
C ALA A 228 -9.62 17.84 -7.66
N PHE A 229 -9.07 16.89 -8.41
CA PHE A 229 -8.05 17.13 -9.42
C PHE A 229 -8.59 18.02 -10.55
N ARG A 230 -9.83 17.79 -11.00
CA ARG A 230 -10.51 18.66 -11.98
C ARG A 230 -10.79 20.05 -11.41
N LEU A 231 -11.25 20.12 -10.16
CA LEU A 231 -11.50 21.39 -9.45
C LEU A 231 -10.24 22.26 -9.35
N LEU A 232 -9.07 21.64 -9.21
CA LEU A 232 -7.76 22.32 -9.20
C LEU A 232 -7.21 22.62 -10.61
N GLY A 233 -7.99 22.35 -11.67
CA GLY A 233 -7.63 22.64 -13.07
C GLY A 233 -6.84 21.52 -13.77
N GLY A 234 -6.79 20.32 -13.21
CA GLY A 234 -6.11 19.17 -13.80
C GLY A 234 -6.89 18.53 -14.95
N SER A 235 -6.16 18.02 -15.95
CA SER A 235 -6.75 17.34 -17.10
C SER A 235 -6.54 15.84 -16.99
N ILE A 236 -7.64 15.10 -16.84
CA ILE A 236 -7.67 13.65 -16.66
C ILE A 236 -8.77 13.02 -17.53
N LYS A 237 -8.47 11.91 -18.20
CA LYS A 237 -9.40 11.18 -19.07
C LYS A 237 -9.32 9.68 -18.83
N GLU A 238 -10.45 9.01 -18.75
CA GLU A 238 -10.49 7.54 -18.72
C GLU A 238 -10.12 6.99 -20.09
N ARG A 239 -9.25 5.99 -20.12
CA ARG A 239 -8.74 5.37 -21.36
C ARG A 239 -9.06 3.90 -21.45
N GLU A 240 -8.94 3.20 -20.33
CA GLU A 240 -9.48 1.86 -20.13
C GLU A 240 -10.36 1.90 -18.88
N ALA A 241 -11.23 0.90 -18.69
CA ALA A 241 -12.10 0.83 -17.53
C ALA A 241 -11.30 1.01 -16.22
N ARG A 242 -11.64 2.05 -15.46
CA ARG A 242 -11.02 2.43 -14.18
C ARG A 242 -9.52 2.76 -14.26
N ARG A 243 -9.01 3.08 -15.46
CA ARG A 243 -7.63 3.51 -15.70
C ARG A 243 -7.60 4.82 -16.49
N TYR A 244 -6.88 5.79 -15.96
CA TYR A 244 -6.95 7.18 -16.41
C TYR A 244 -5.61 7.69 -16.92
N GLU A 245 -5.62 8.49 -17.98
CA GLU A 245 -4.46 9.28 -18.43
C GLU A 245 -4.57 10.69 -17.84
N ILE A 246 -3.49 11.16 -17.22
CA ILE A 246 -3.35 12.56 -16.82
C ILE A 246 -2.46 13.25 -17.84
N SER A 247 -3.05 14.11 -18.67
CA SER A 247 -2.32 14.85 -19.69
C SER A 247 -1.62 16.10 -19.12
N HIS A 248 -2.14 16.65 -18.02
CA HIS A 248 -1.58 17.84 -17.39
C HIS A 248 -1.87 17.87 -15.88
N VAL A 249 -0.81 17.98 -15.08
CA VAL A 249 -0.85 18.27 -13.64
C VAL A 249 -0.59 19.77 -13.41
N PRO A 250 -1.55 20.50 -12.80
CA PRO A 250 -1.43 21.92 -12.51
C PRO A 250 -0.19 22.26 -11.67
N ALA A 251 0.36 23.45 -11.89
CA ALA A 251 1.55 23.91 -11.16
C ALA A 251 1.32 24.00 -9.64
N VAL A 252 0.11 24.31 -9.19
CA VAL A 252 -0.24 24.39 -7.76
C VAL A 252 -0.03 23.04 -7.07
N ILE A 253 -0.45 21.94 -7.70
CA ILE A 253 -0.26 20.57 -7.18
C ILE A 253 1.22 20.19 -7.20
N ARG A 254 1.92 20.45 -8.31
CA ARG A 254 3.36 20.14 -8.44
C ARG A 254 4.24 20.90 -7.46
N ASN A 255 3.87 22.13 -7.11
CA ASN A 255 4.63 22.95 -6.18
C ASN A 255 4.32 22.61 -4.73
N ARG A 256 3.09 22.15 -4.42
CA ARG A 256 2.71 21.76 -3.05
C ARG A 256 3.49 20.56 -2.55
N ASP A 257 3.71 19.58 -3.41
CA ASP A 257 4.56 18.42 -3.13
C ASP A 257 5.96 18.79 -2.60
N ARG A 258 6.54 19.90 -3.11
CA ARG A 258 7.86 20.39 -2.64
C ARG A 258 7.84 20.92 -1.20
N LEU A 259 6.66 21.22 -0.65
CA LEU A 259 6.49 21.77 0.70
C LEU A 259 6.14 20.69 1.73
N ILE A 260 5.36 19.68 1.34
CA ILE A 260 4.90 18.59 2.23
C ILE A 260 5.76 17.30 2.15
N GLY A 261 6.75 17.29 1.24
CA GLY A 261 7.24 16.09 0.56
C GLY A 261 7.60 14.85 1.40
N THR A 262 6.96 13.74 1.06
CA THR A 262 7.28 12.36 1.45
C THR A 262 8.39 11.72 0.58
N GLY A 263 8.98 12.52 -0.33
CA GLY A 263 10.20 12.18 -1.07
C GLY A 263 9.99 11.56 -2.46
N GLU A 264 8.82 11.64 -3.10
CA GLU A 264 8.68 11.33 -4.53
C GLU A 264 8.05 12.54 -5.24
N ALA A 265 8.64 12.98 -6.35
CA ALA A 265 8.21 14.22 -7.02
C ALA A 265 6.95 14.02 -7.85
N VAL A 266 5.96 14.91 -7.70
CA VAL A 266 4.78 14.93 -8.58
C VAL A 266 5.17 15.28 -10.03
N LEU A 267 4.80 14.39 -10.97
CA LEU A 267 5.08 14.56 -12.39
C LEU A 267 4.17 15.59 -13.06
N THR A 268 4.54 16.02 -14.26
CA THR A 268 3.71 16.91 -15.10
C THR A 268 2.54 16.20 -15.77
N ARG A 269 2.63 14.89 -15.93
CA ARG A 269 1.68 14.00 -16.60
C ARG A 269 1.93 12.56 -16.16
N TYR A 270 0.92 11.73 -16.33
CA TYR A 270 0.98 10.29 -16.07
C TYR A 270 0.31 9.56 -17.22
N GLU A 271 1.03 8.63 -17.86
CA GLU A 271 0.52 7.83 -18.97
C GLU A 271 -0.70 7.02 -18.54
N ARG A 272 -0.61 6.36 -17.37
CA ARG A 272 -1.73 5.68 -16.72
C ARG A 272 -1.68 5.85 -15.21
N ILE A 273 -2.84 6.08 -14.62
CA ILE A 273 -3.07 5.95 -13.18
C ILE A 273 -4.22 4.97 -12.91
N CYS A 274 -4.21 4.37 -11.74
CA CYS A 274 -5.27 3.50 -11.24
C CYS A 274 -5.38 3.65 -9.71
N PHE A 275 -6.52 3.22 -9.17
CA PHE A 275 -6.79 3.24 -7.72
C PHE A 275 -6.90 1.82 -7.13
N GLU A 276 -6.90 0.80 -8.01
CA GLU A 276 -6.99 -0.64 -7.69
C GLU A 276 -5.66 -1.32 -7.99
N LYS A 277 -5.23 -2.23 -7.10
CA LYS A 277 -3.90 -2.86 -7.22
C LYS A 277 -3.83 -3.80 -8.41
N GLU A 278 -4.95 -4.43 -8.71
CA GLU A 278 -5.14 -5.41 -9.78
C GLU A 278 -5.01 -4.74 -11.17
N LEU A 279 -5.23 -3.43 -11.24
CA LEU A 279 -5.18 -2.64 -12.47
C LEU A 279 -3.83 -1.95 -12.71
N ILE A 280 -2.85 -2.17 -11.83
CA ILE A 280 -1.48 -1.65 -11.98
C ILE A 280 -0.83 -2.23 -13.23
N SER A 281 -0.95 -3.55 -13.41
CA SER A 281 -0.38 -4.28 -14.53
C SER A 281 -1.49 -5.03 -15.27
N VAL A 282 -1.84 -4.54 -16.45
CA VAL A 282 -2.79 -5.20 -17.35
C VAL A 282 -2.01 -5.67 -18.58
N PRO A 283 -2.08 -6.95 -18.97
CA PRO A 283 -1.33 -7.48 -20.12
C PRO A 283 -1.55 -6.65 -21.39
N GLY A 284 -0.46 -6.33 -22.09
CA GLY A 284 -0.47 -5.53 -23.32
C GLY A 284 -0.82 -4.05 -23.12
N LYS A 285 -0.83 -3.54 -21.89
CA LYS A 285 -1.08 -2.13 -21.58
C LYS A 285 0.08 -1.53 -20.78
N PRO A 286 0.27 -0.20 -20.79
CA PRO A 286 1.27 0.47 -19.96
C PRO A 286 1.08 0.15 -18.47
N LEU A 287 2.14 0.25 -17.66
CA LEU A 287 2.00 0.20 -16.19
C LEU A 287 1.25 1.45 -15.72
N ALA A 288 0.33 1.29 -14.78
CA ALA A 288 -0.35 2.42 -14.14
C ALA A 288 0.32 2.80 -12.81
N ALA A 289 0.50 4.09 -12.56
CA ALA A 289 0.80 4.58 -11.21
C ALA A 289 -0.39 4.29 -10.29
N PHE A 290 -0.11 3.71 -9.12
CA PHE A 290 -1.11 3.38 -8.12
C PHE A 290 -1.34 4.58 -7.21
N VAL A 291 -2.42 5.32 -7.45
CA VAL A 291 -2.76 6.51 -6.67
C VAL A 291 -3.52 6.06 -5.43
N CYS A 292 -2.82 6.07 -4.30
CA CYS A 292 -3.35 5.69 -2.99
C CYS A 292 -2.84 6.65 -1.90
N PRO A 293 -3.36 6.61 -0.66
CA PRO A 293 -2.81 7.39 0.45
C PRO A 293 -1.29 7.18 0.57
N GLY A 294 -0.54 8.28 0.69
CA GLY A 294 0.93 8.28 0.65
C GLY A 294 1.52 8.48 -0.75
N HIS A 295 0.71 8.44 -1.82
CA HIS A 295 1.16 8.82 -3.16
C HIS A 295 1.20 10.36 -3.28
N PRO A 296 2.33 10.96 -3.70
CA PRO A 296 2.53 12.42 -3.70
C PRO A 296 1.42 13.21 -4.41
N LEU A 297 0.94 12.69 -5.55
CA LEU A 297 -0.14 13.31 -6.33
C LEU A 297 -1.46 13.41 -5.54
N LEU A 298 -1.81 12.36 -4.78
CA LEU A 298 -3.03 12.35 -3.98
C LEU A 298 -2.86 13.25 -2.76
N ASP A 299 -1.75 13.10 -2.03
CA ASP A 299 -1.47 13.86 -0.81
C ASP A 299 -1.44 15.38 -1.08
N ALA A 300 -0.77 15.80 -2.16
CA ALA A 300 -0.78 17.20 -2.58
C ALA A 300 -2.18 17.70 -2.95
N THR A 301 -3.00 16.86 -3.59
CA THR A 301 -4.38 17.21 -3.92
C THR A 301 -5.24 17.35 -2.67
N ILE A 302 -5.14 16.41 -1.72
CA ILE A 302 -5.85 16.45 -0.44
C ILE A 302 -5.47 17.71 0.33
N ASP A 303 -4.17 17.99 0.46
CA ASP A 303 -3.69 19.10 1.28
C ASP A 303 -4.14 20.47 0.74
N ILE A 304 -4.14 20.68 -0.59
CA ILE A 304 -4.66 21.91 -1.21
C ILE A 304 -6.18 22.04 -1.00
N VAL A 305 -6.92 20.95 -1.13
CA VAL A 305 -8.37 20.96 -0.91
C VAL A 305 -8.67 21.30 0.55
N LEU A 306 -7.97 20.67 1.50
CA LEU A 306 -8.11 21.00 2.91
C LEU A 306 -7.74 22.46 3.18
N GLU A 307 -6.60 22.95 2.67
CA GLU A 307 -6.21 24.35 2.83
C GLU A 307 -7.27 25.34 2.32
N ARG A 308 -7.89 25.05 1.16
CA ARG A 308 -8.90 25.93 0.56
C ARG A 308 -10.27 25.87 1.23
N TYR A 309 -10.66 24.69 1.75
CA TYR A 309 -12.02 24.43 2.21
C TYR A 309 -12.15 24.15 3.72
N ARG A 310 -11.06 24.18 4.50
CA ARG A 310 -11.08 23.96 5.95
C ARG A 310 -12.02 24.92 6.68
N ASP A 311 -12.03 26.20 6.31
CA ASP A 311 -12.92 27.17 6.95
C ASP A 311 -14.40 26.89 6.63
N LEU A 312 -14.70 26.35 5.45
CA LEU A 312 -16.06 25.93 5.10
C LEU A 312 -16.48 24.70 5.90
N LEU A 313 -15.57 23.75 6.11
CA LEU A 313 -15.83 22.59 6.97
C LEU A 313 -16.10 23.01 8.43
N LYS A 314 -15.39 24.04 8.92
CA LYS A 314 -15.60 24.61 10.25
C LYS A 314 -16.92 25.38 10.42
N ARG A 315 -17.41 26.04 9.37
CA ARG A 315 -18.75 26.68 9.41
C ARG A 315 -19.87 25.67 9.57
N GLY A 316 -19.61 24.43 9.18
CA GLY A 316 -20.52 23.31 9.26
C GLY A 316 -21.59 23.25 8.18
N SER A 317 -22.39 22.18 8.23
CA SER A 317 -23.47 21.91 7.27
C SER A 317 -24.71 21.39 7.97
N ILE A 318 -25.85 21.43 7.29
CA ILE A 318 -27.07 20.76 7.71
C ILE A 318 -27.22 19.49 6.89
N LEU A 319 -27.31 18.37 7.58
CA LEU A 319 -27.49 17.03 7.04
C LEU A 319 -28.83 16.47 7.52
N ILE A 320 -29.49 15.69 6.68
CA ILE A 320 -30.72 14.97 7.01
C ILE A 320 -30.36 13.49 7.16
N ASP A 321 -30.79 12.89 8.26
CA ASP A 321 -30.79 11.45 8.43
C ASP A 321 -32.11 10.88 7.90
N PRO A 322 -32.11 10.16 6.77
CA PRO A 322 -33.31 9.59 6.17
C PRO A 322 -33.86 8.38 6.93
N ASP A 323 -33.05 7.73 7.76
CA ASP A 323 -33.37 6.46 8.41
C ASP A 323 -33.92 6.65 9.83
N ASP A 324 -33.68 7.82 10.43
CA ASP A 324 -34.18 8.17 11.76
C ASP A 324 -35.62 8.73 11.73
N PRO A 325 -36.63 7.99 12.27
CA PRO A 325 -38.00 8.46 12.37
C PRO A 325 -38.23 9.43 13.55
N GLY A 326 -37.22 9.68 14.37
CA GLY A 326 -37.29 10.60 15.51
C GLY A 326 -37.49 12.06 15.10
N GLU A 327 -37.62 12.92 16.12
CA GLU A 327 -37.80 14.36 15.92
C GLU A 327 -36.65 15.20 16.49
N ASP A 328 -35.74 14.58 17.25
CA ASP A 328 -34.70 15.29 17.98
C ASP A 328 -33.43 15.42 17.12
N ALA A 329 -33.04 16.66 16.84
CA ALA A 329 -31.82 16.93 16.10
C ALA A 329 -30.58 16.75 16.97
N ARG A 330 -29.45 16.47 16.33
CA ARG A 330 -28.16 16.21 16.98
C ARG A 330 -27.02 16.91 16.27
N ALA A 331 -26.03 17.34 17.05
CA ALA A 331 -24.82 17.95 16.51
C ALA A 331 -23.74 16.88 16.32
N LEU A 332 -23.24 16.73 15.10
CA LEU A 332 -22.15 15.84 14.74
C LEU A 332 -20.84 16.63 14.70
N VAL A 333 -19.88 16.28 15.54
CA VAL A 333 -18.56 16.93 15.64
C VAL A 333 -17.48 16.01 15.07
N TYR A 334 -16.63 16.57 14.19
CA TYR A 334 -15.52 15.87 13.57
C TYR A 334 -14.22 16.16 14.33
N LEU A 335 -13.60 15.12 14.87
CA LEU A 335 -12.37 15.23 15.65
C LEU A 335 -11.20 14.55 14.93
N GLU A 336 -10.06 15.24 14.85
CA GLU A 336 -8.78 14.61 14.53
C GLU A 336 -8.08 14.22 15.83
N HIS A 337 -7.72 12.95 15.99
CA HIS A 337 -6.86 12.51 17.08
C HIS A 337 -5.58 11.88 16.54
N SER A 338 -4.44 12.41 16.97
CA SER A 338 -3.10 11.97 16.57
C SER A 338 -2.32 11.37 17.73
N ILE A 339 -1.60 10.28 17.48
CA ILE A 339 -0.66 9.66 18.42
C ILE A 339 0.73 9.80 17.84
N ARG A 340 1.69 10.18 18.68
CA ARG A 340 3.11 10.34 18.31
C ARG A 340 4.00 9.38 19.11
N ASP A 341 5.13 9.02 18.53
CA ASP A 341 6.21 8.34 19.26
C ASP A 341 7.27 9.35 19.74
N ALA A 342 8.28 8.88 20.47
CA ALA A 342 9.35 9.72 20.98
C ALA A 342 10.47 10.00 19.94
N ARG A 343 10.31 9.60 18.67
CA ARG A 343 11.27 9.94 17.61
C ARG A 343 11.00 11.33 17.09
N VAL A 344 12.07 12.05 16.81
CA VAL A 344 12.00 13.32 16.08
C VAL A 344 12.28 13.11 14.59
N ASP A 345 11.56 13.85 13.75
CA ASP A 345 11.80 13.93 12.32
C ASP A 345 12.91 14.95 12.00
N ALA A 346 13.15 15.20 10.70
CA ALA A 346 14.18 16.13 10.24
C ALA A 346 13.90 17.60 10.63
N SER A 347 12.64 17.93 10.91
CA SER A 347 12.20 19.24 11.43
C SER A 347 12.37 19.37 12.94
N GLY A 348 12.70 18.28 13.64
CA GLY A 348 12.77 18.25 15.10
C GLY A 348 11.41 18.06 15.78
N GLU A 349 10.36 17.79 15.01
CA GLU A 349 9.02 17.49 15.55
C GLU A 349 8.89 16.01 15.85
N TYR A 350 8.10 15.68 16.87
CA TYR A 350 7.80 14.29 17.19
C TYR A 350 6.96 13.66 16.08
N ARG A 351 7.36 12.46 15.67
CA ARG A 351 6.73 11.76 14.56
C ARG A 351 5.33 11.27 14.95
N VAL A 352 4.33 11.66 14.15
CA VAL A 352 2.98 11.09 14.23
C VAL A 352 2.99 9.67 13.67
N VAL A 353 2.47 8.72 14.46
CA VAL A 353 2.46 7.28 14.14
C VAL A 353 1.08 6.75 13.81
N SER A 354 0.05 7.44 14.27
CA SER A 354 -1.34 7.15 13.95
C SER A 354 -2.12 8.46 13.97
N LYS A 355 -3.04 8.61 13.02
CA LYS A 355 -3.98 9.71 12.93
C LYS A 355 -5.35 9.12 12.63
N ARG A 356 -6.37 9.53 13.38
CA ARG A 356 -7.74 8.99 13.29
C ARG A 356 -8.74 10.14 13.24
N MET A 357 -9.67 10.04 12.30
CA MET A 357 -10.91 10.83 12.32
C MET A 357 -11.90 10.14 13.24
N GLN A 358 -12.52 10.91 14.12
CA GLN A 358 -13.52 10.45 15.08
C GLN A 358 -14.76 11.31 14.95
N PHE A 359 -15.92 10.71 15.21
CA PHE A 359 -17.22 11.33 15.05
C PHE A 359 -17.98 11.21 16.36
N VAL A 360 -18.34 12.35 16.94
CA VAL A 360 -19.10 12.42 18.18
C VAL A 360 -20.42 13.10 17.87
N GLU A 361 -21.53 12.46 18.21
CA GLU A 361 -22.84 13.11 18.19
C GLU A 361 -23.19 13.60 19.58
N ILE A 362 -23.83 14.76 19.63
CA ILE A 362 -24.34 15.38 20.84
C ILE A 362 -25.83 15.63 20.64
N ASP A 363 -26.65 15.04 21.51
CA ASP A 363 -28.09 15.24 21.50
C ASP A 363 -28.51 16.60 22.10
N CYS A 364 -29.80 16.92 22.04
CA CYS A 364 -30.34 18.15 22.61
C CYS A 364 -30.22 18.26 24.13
N ASP A 365 -30.02 17.13 24.83
CA ASP A 365 -29.76 17.06 26.28
C ASP A 365 -28.27 17.27 26.61
N GLY A 366 -27.41 17.39 25.60
CA GLY A 366 -25.96 17.55 25.75
C GLY A 366 -25.21 16.25 26.02
N ARG A 367 -25.83 15.09 25.80
CA ARG A 367 -25.15 13.79 25.93
C ARG A 367 -24.38 13.49 24.66
N ALA A 368 -23.11 13.18 24.84
CA ALA A 368 -22.21 12.81 23.77
C ALA A 368 -22.13 11.29 23.61
N HIS A 369 -22.13 10.81 22.36
CA HIS A 369 -21.88 9.40 22.05
C HIS A 369 -21.05 9.24 20.78
N ASN A 370 -20.29 8.14 20.73
CA ASN A 370 -19.57 7.71 19.54
C ASN A 370 -20.56 7.15 18.50
N VAL A 371 -20.39 7.56 17.25
CA VAL A 371 -21.22 7.11 16.11
C VAL A 371 -20.44 6.34 15.05
N GLY A 372 -19.28 5.82 15.44
CA GLY A 372 -18.46 4.97 14.59
C GLY A 372 -17.59 5.75 13.63
N TYR A 373 -17.32 5.17 12.47
CA TYR A 373 -16.21 5.59 11.60
C TYR A 373 -16.58 6.59 10.51
N ALA A 374 -17.83 6.59 10.03
CA ALA A 374 -18.25 7.44 8.92
C ALA A 374 -19.78 7.63 8.84
N PRO A 375 -20.46 8.07 9.92
CA PRO A 375 -21.92 8.20 9.96
C PRO A 375 -22.46 9.15 8.88
N TYR A 376 -21.65 10.12 8.46
CA TYR A 376 -22.01 11.09 7.42
C TYR A 376 -22.27 10.46 6.03
N LEU A 377 -21.85 9.22 5.79
CA LEU A 377 -22.13 8.52 4.52
C LEU A 377 -23.59 8.11 4.38
N ASP A 378 -24.30 7.99 5.50
CA ASP A 378 -25.72 7.63 5.56
C ASP A 378 -26.62 8.88 5.57
N TYR A 379 -26.03 10.08 5.62
CA TYR A 379 -26.76 11.35 5.66
C TYR A 379 -26.74 12.06 4.31
N ARG A 380 -27.75 12.91 4.07
CA ARG A 380 -27.86 13.74 2.86
C ARG A 380 -27.83 15.24 3.14
N PRO A 381 -27.41 16.07 2.17
CA PRO A 381 -27.61 17.51 2.30
C PRO A 381 -29.11 17.84 2.36
N ALA A 382 -29.48 18.80 3.22
CA ALA A 382 -30.82 19.37 3.24
C ALA A 382 -31.11 20.14 1.95
N THR A 383 -32.33 20.00 1.40
CA THR A 383 -32.80 20.80 0.25
C THR A 383 -32.96 22.28 0.64
N VAL A 384 -33.17 23.15 -0.35
CA VAL A 384 -33.35 24.59 -0.08
C VAL A 384 -34.58 24.81 0.81
N GLU A 385 -35.69 24.12 0.53
CA GLU A 385 -36.94 24.21 1.28
C GLU A 385 -36.79 23.66 2.72
N GLU A 386 -36.04 22.57 2.87
CA GLU A 386 -35.78 21.99 4.20
C GLU A 386 -34.88 22.89 5.05
N ARG A 387 -33.90 23.55 4.45
CA ARG A 387 -33.04 24.51 5.16
C ARG A 387 -33.85 25.68 5.73
N GLU A 388 -34.82 26.19 4.97
CA GLU A 388 -35.74 27.23 5.45
C GLU A 388 -36.58 26.72 6.62
N ALA A 389 -37.10 25.49 6.52
CA ALA A 389 -37.87 24.87 7.60
C ALA A 389 -37.03 24.59 8.87
N ILE A 390 -35.72 24.38 8.73
CA ILE A 390 -34.79 24.10 9.84
C ILE A 390 -34.28 25.39 10.50
N GLU A 391 -34.49 26.57 9.93
CA GLU A 391 -34.00 27.84 10.49
C GLU A 391 -34.39 28.08 11.97
N PRO A 392 -35.60 27.75 12.44
CA PRO A 392 -35.95 27.88 13.86
C PRO A 392 -35.09 27.00 14.79
N LEU A 393 -34.74 25.79 14.35
CA LEU A 393 -33.93 24.84 15.11
C LEU A 393 -32.54 25.43 15.41
N LEU A 394 -31.96 26.16 14.45
CA LEU A 394 -30.65 26.82 14.62
C LEU A 394 -30.63 27.89 15.73
N LYS A 395 -31.81 28.33 16.22
CA LYS A 395 -31.94 29.36 17.26
C LYS A 395 -32.06 28.76 18.66
N GLU A 396 -32.18 27.43 18.79
CA GLU A 396 -32.30 26.72 20.06
C GLU A 396 -31.09 26.93 20.98
N ALA A 397 -31.32 26.84 22.28
CA ALA A 397 -30.32 27.18 23.29
C ALA A 397 -29.19 26.15 23.38
N TRP A 398 -29.49 24.86 23.16
CA TRP A 398 -28.50 23.78 23.26
C TRP A 398 -27.41 23.89 22.17
N LEU A 399 -27.76 24.36 20.97
CA LEU A 399 -26.79 24.66 19.89
C LEU A 399 -25.86 25.84 20.18
N LYS A 400 -26.16 26.65 21.20
CA LYS A 400 -25.34 27.78 21.64
C LYS A 400 -24.44 27.43 22.83
N GLN A 401 -24.52 26.19 23.32
CA GLN A 401 -23.60 25.66 24.33
C GLN A 401 -22.26 25.30 23.69
N ASP A 402 -21.26 25.00 24.52
CA ASP A 402 -19.93 24.62 24.04
C ASP A 402 -19.90 23.15 23.59
N LEU A 403 -20.45 22.90 22.40
CA LEU A 403 -20.50 21.58 21.77
C LEU A 403 -19.09 21.04 21.46
N GLU A 404 -18.15 21.93 21.16
CA GLU A 404 -16.76 21.55 20.86
C GLU A 404 -16.08 21.00 22.11
N ASP A 405 -16.16 21.71 23.23
CA ASP A 405 -15.57 21.26 24.50
C ASP A 405 -16.21 19.97 24.99
N ASN A 406 -17.54 19.81 24.85
CA ASN A 406 -18.23 18.57 25.21
C ASN A 406 -17.75 17.37 24.38
N ALA A 407 -17.62 17.54 23.06
CA ALA A 407 -17.08 16.51 22.17
C ALA A 407 -15.62 16.17 22.50
N ILE A 408 -14.78 17.17 22.81
CA ILE A 408 -13.39 16.97 23.21
C ILE A 408 -13.31 16.20 24.53
N SER A 409 -14.10 16.59 25.54
CA SER A 409 -14.16 15.90 26.83
C SER A 409 -14.55 14.43 26.68
N TYR A 410 -15.64 14.16 25.96
CA TYR A 410 -16.05 12.78 25.66
C TYR A 410 -14.95 11.99 24.92
N ALA A 411 -14.32 12.60 23.92
CA ALA A 411 -13.26 11.95 23.17
C ALA A 411 -12.03 11.65 24.03
N VAL A 412 -11.64 12.55 24.95
CA VAL A 412 -10.52 12.33 25.87
C VAL A 412 -10.81 11.19 26.84
N GLU A 413 -12.06 11.08 27.32
CA GLU A 413 -12.47 10.06 28.29
C GLU A 413 -12.64 8.68 27.65
N GLU A 414 -13.31 8.58 26.50
CA GLU A 414 -13.73 7.29 25.92
C GLU A 414 -12.89 6.91 24.68
N LEU A 415 -12.66 7.84 23.76
CA LEU A 415 -12.14 7.52 22.42
C LEU A 415 -10.61 7.51 22.34
N VAL A 416 -9.94 8.41 23.07
CA VAL A 416 -8.48 8.56 23.10
C VAL A 416 -7.82 7.33 23.73
N PRO A 417 -8.28 6.80 24.89
CA PRO A 417 -7.70 5.60 25.48
C PRO A 417 -7.84 4.37 24.58
N GLN A 418 -8.99 4.20 23.93
CA GLN A 418 -9.21 3.11 22.99
C GLN A 418 -8.23 3.20 21.80
N HIS A 419 -8.13 4.37 21.16
CA HIS A 419 -7.20 4.58 20.06
C HIS A 419 -5.74 4.33 20.49
N LEU A 420 -5.35 4.82 21.67
CA LEU A 420 -3.99 4.61 22.19
C LEU A 420 -3.71 3.13 22.48
N GLY A 421 -4.66 2.42 23.10
CA GLY A 421 -4.53 1.00 23.41
C GLY A 421 -4.32 0.14 22.15
N GLU A 422 -5.16 0.35 21.14
CA GLU A 422 -5.05 -0.34 19.84
C GLU A 422 -3.70 -0.10 19.16
N VAL A 423 -3.25 1.16 19.11
CA VAL A 423 -1.97 1.50 18.47
C VAL A 423 -0.79 0.97 19.28
N LYS A 424 -0.87 1.05 20.61
CA LYS A 424 0.18 0.57 21.52
C LYS A 424 0.38 -0.93 21.39
N GLN A 425 -0.69 -1.73 21.46
CA GLN A 425 -0.61 -3.18 21.30
C GLN A 425 0.09 -3.57 19.99
N ARG A 426 -0.41 -3.03 18.86
CA ARG A 426 0.16 -3.31 17.53
C ARG A 426 1.62 -2.88 17.40
N ARG A 427 1.98 -1.72 17.94
CA ARG A 427 3.35 -1.18 17.85
C ARG A 427 4.31 -1.95 18.73
N GLU A 428 3.94 -2.28 19.97
CA GLU A 428 4.79 -3.02 20.89
C GLU A 428 5.15 -4.41 20.35
N GLU A 429 4.18 -5.13 19.79
CA GLU A 429 4.42 -6.43 19.15
C GLU A 429 5.39 -6.34 17.96
N LEU A 430 5.19 -5.35 17.07
CA LEU A 430 6.06 -5.15 15.91
C LEU A 430 7.48 -4.76 16.34
N ILE A 431 7.60 -3.87 17.32
CA ILE A 431 8.88 -3.39 17.84
C ILE A 431 9.62 -4.54 18.51
N ALA A 432 8.96 -5.35 19.35
CA ALA A 432 9.57 -6.52 19.96
C ALA A 432 10.14 -7.49 18.92
N LYS A 433 9.34 -7.85 17.89
CA LYS A 433 9.80 -8.70 16.78
C LYS A 433 11.01 -8.12 16.05
N THR A 434 10.98 -6.81 15.77
CA THR A 434 12.10 -6.17 15.06
C THR A 434 13.33 -5.98 15.95
N MET A 435 13.18 -5.76 17.26
CA MET A 435 14.28 -5.80 18.23
C MET A 435 14.98 -7.16 18.23
N ASP A 436 14.20 -8.26 18.26
CA ASP A 436 14.77 -9.61 18.26
C ASP A 436 15.49 -9.94 16.96
N ALA A 437 14.89 -9.62 15.80
CA ALA A 437 15.52 -9.82 14.49
C ALA A 437 16.80 -8.96 14.30
N VAL A 438 16.79 -7.71 14.77
CA VAL A 438 17.97 -6.83 14.72
C VAL A 438 19.08 -7.38 15.62
N ARG A 439 18.72 -7.79 16.84
CA ARG A 439 19.67 -8.38 17.79
C ARG A 439 20.28 -9.65 17.22
N ASP A 440 19.47 -10.60 16.74
CA ASP A 440 19.97 -11.86 16.18
C ASP A 440 20.94 -11.63 15.01
N ARG A 441 20.55 -10.80 14.04
CA ARG A 441 21.38 -10.51 12.87
C ARG A 441 22.67 -9.79 13.24
N LEU A 442 22.61 -8.67 13.96
CA LEU A 442 23.79 -7.86 14.24
C LEU A 442 24.74 -8.59 15.19
N THR A 443 24.23 -9.32 16.20
CA THR A 443 25.09 -10.13 17.09
C THR A 443 25.83 -11.21 16.31
N LYS A 444 25.19 -11.88 15.34
CA LYS A 444 25.88 -12.84 14.44
C LYS A 444 26.98 -12.17 13.61
N GLU A 445 26.70 -11.01 13.02
CA GLU A 445 27.69 -10.25 12.24
C GLU A 445 28.86 -9.75 13.13
N ILE A 446 28.58 -9.25 14.33
CA ILE A 446 29.59 -8.81 15.33
C ILE A 446 30.49 -9.99 15.70
N ASN A 447 29.91 -11.11 16.12
CA ASN A 447 30.67 -12.31 16.51
C ASN A 447 31.55 -12.82 15.36
N TYR A 448 31.06 -12.78 14.12
CA TYR A 448 31.85 -13.14 12.94
C TYR A 448 33.07 -12.22 12.76
N TRP A 449 32.89 -10.90 12.80
CA TRP A 449 33.98 -9.95 12.63
C TRP A 449 34.97 -9.97 13.79
N ASP A 450 34.50 -10.21 15.01
CA ASP A 450 35.35 -10.38 16.20
C ASP A 450 36.21 -11.64 16.11
N HIS A 451 35.62 -12.78 15.75
CA HIS A 451 36.36 -14.00 15.52
C HIS A 451 37.41 -13.79 14.41
N ARG A 452 37.01 -13.15 13.30
CA ARG A 452 37.89 -12.86 12.18
C ARG A 452 39.03 -11.91 12.55
N ALA A 453 38.78 -10.94 13.42
CA ALA A 453 39.81 -10.04 13.92
C ALA A 453 40.88 -10.79 14.74
N ASN A 454 40.46 -11.73 15.59
CA ASN A 454 41.37 -12.58 16.36
C ASN A 454 42.20 -13.50 15.45
N GLU A 455 41.58 -14.18 14.48
CA GLU A 455 42.30 -15.00 13.50
C GLU A 455 43.35 -14.20 12.72
N LEU A 456 42.99 -13.00 12.25
CA LEU A 456 43.91 -12.14 11.52
C LEU A 456 45.06 -11.66 12.41
N LYS A 457 44.79 -11.38 13.68
CA LYS A 457 45.80 -11.00 14.66
C LYS A 457 46.81 -12.13 14.90
N GLU A 458 46.33 -13.37 15.01
CA GLU A 458 47.20 -14.55 15.13
C GLU A 458 48.05 -14.76 13.86
N GLN A 459 47.46 -14.59 12.67
CA GLN A 459 48.19 -14.70 11.39
C GLN A 459 49.26 -13.61 11.24
N GLU A 460 48.95 -12.38 11.66
CA GLU A 460 49.89 -11.26 11.69
C GLU A 460 51.05 -11.53 12.66
N LEU A 461 50.76 -12.03 13.87
CA LEU A 461 51.78 -12.46 14.83
C LEU A 461 52.65 -13.61 14.28
N ALA A 462 52.07 -14.50 13.48
CA ALA A 462 52.77 -15.58 12.79
C ALA A 462 53.50 -15.16 11.49
N GLY A 463 53.53 -13.86 11.17
CA GLY A 463 54.25 -13.32 10.01
C GLY A 463 53.57 -13.53 8.64
N LYS A 464 52.32 -14.01 8.60
CA LYS A 464 51.53 -14.16 7.37
C LYS A 464 50.65 -12.93 7.17
N THR A 465 51.16 -11.92 6.46
CA THR A 465 50.39 -10.70 6.18
C THR A 465 49.42 -10.91 5.01
N ASN A 466 48.14 -10.72 5.29
CA ASN A 466 47.07 -10.81 4.29
C ASN A 466 46.82 -9.43 3.66
N ALA A 467 46.82 -9.31 2.33
CA ALA A 467 46.88 -8.00 1.66
C ALA A 467 45.56 -7.19 1.63
N LYS A 468 44.42 -7.77 2.03
CA LYS A 468 43.08 -7.13 1.86
C LYS A 468 42.51 -6.47 3.13
N ILE A 469 42.64 -7.08 4.31
CA ILE A 469 42.08 -6.57 5.58
C ILE A 469 43.01 -7.03 6.71
N ASN A 470 43.41 -6.10 7.59
CA ASN A 470 44.20 -6.39 8.79
C ASN A 470 43.30 -6.57 10.03
N SER A 471 43.85 -7.11 11.11
CA SER A 471 43.14 -7.37 12.37
C SER A 471 42.45 -6.12 12.92
N ALA A 472 43.12 -4.96 12.86
CA ALA A 472 42.60 -3.68 13.31
C ALA A 472 41.32 -3.25 12.55
N LYS A 473 41.29 -3.37 11.21
CA LYS A 473 40.11 -3.03 10.41
C LYS A 473 38.95 -4.00 10.63
N ALA A 474 39.24 -5.28 10.88
CA ALA A 474 38.21 -6.25 11.24
C ALA A 474 37.60 -5.93 12.60
N ARG A 475 38.43 -5.56 13.59
CA ARG A 475 37.97 -5.13 14.92
C ARG A 475 37.13 -3.85 14.85
N GLN A 476 37.60 -2.84 14.11
CA GLN A 476 36.84 -1.61 13.89
C GLN A 476 35.44 -1.88 13.31
N ARG A 477 35.30 -2.85 12.40
CA ARG A 477 33.98 -3.23 11.87
C ARG A 477 33.08 -3.85 12.92
N ALA A 478 33.61 -4.65 13.84
CA ALA A 478 32.84 -5.20 14.95
C ALA A 478 32.36 -4.07 15.89
N ASP A 479 33.25 -3.14 16.25
CA ASP A 479 32.92 -1.98 17.09
C ASP A 479 31.86 -1.08 16.42
N ASP A 480 31.98 -0.82 15.10
CA ASP A 480 30.99 -0.05 14.32
C ASP A 480 29.61 -0.74 14.30
N LEU A 481 29.58 -2.08 14.21
CA LEU A 481 28.35 -2.86 14.25
C LEU A 481 27.71 -2.86 15.65
N GLU A 482 28.52 -2.89 16.71
CA GLU A 482 28.07 -2.79 18.10
C GLU A 482 27.43 -1.41 18.37
N ALA A 483 28.10 -0.32 17.98
CA ALA A 483 27.54 1.02 18.06
C ALA A 483 26.23 1.15 17.25
N ARG A 484 26.15 0.49 16.08
CA ARG A 484 24.93 0.45 15.28
C ARG A 484 23.80 -0.32 15.96
N LEU A 485 24.11 -1.43 16.63
CA LEU A 485 23.15 -2.20 17.41
C LEU A 485 22.61 -1.35 18.55
N GLU A 486 23.47 -0.76 19.38
CA GLU A 486 23.07 0.11 20.49
C GLU A 486 22.18 1.26 20.01
N LYS A 487 22.60 1.96 18.95
CA LYS A 487 21.81 3.04 18.36
C LYS A 487 20.44 2.55 17.92
N ARG A 488 20.36 1.43 17.19
CA ARG A 488 19.07 0.92 16.68
C ARG A 488 18.16 0.45 17.81
N MET A 489 18.71 -0.12 18.88
CA MET A 489 17.95 -0.52 20.06
C MET A 489 17.39 0.69 20.80
N ALA A 490 18.19 1.75 20.98
CA ALA A 490 17.72 2.99 21.57
C ALA A 490 16.61 3.66 20.73
N GLU A 491 16.75 3.63 19.40
CA GLU A 491 15.72 4.11 18.47
C GLU A 491 14.41 3.33 18.60
N LEU A 492 14.46 2.00 18.68
CA LEU A 492 13.28 1.14 18.85
C LEU A 492 12.59 1.36 20.21
N GLU A 493 13.37 1.62 21.26
CA GLU A 493 12.82 1.98 22.57
C GLU A 493 12.11 3.34 22.55
N GLN A 494 12.59 4.31 21.75
CA GLN A 494 11.88 5.57 21.51
C GLN A 494 10.58 5.34 20.71
N GLU A 495 10.61 4.48 19.69
CA GLU A 495 9.41 4.10 18.93
C GLU A 495 8.33 3.44 19.82
N ARG A 496 8.74 2.78 20.92
CA ARG A 496 7.84 2.14 21.89
C ARG A 496 7.12 3.14 22.79
N ARG A 497 7.68 4.34 22.97
CA ARG A 497 7.11 5.39 23.84
C ARG A 497 6.08 6.19 23.06
N LEU A 498 4.81 5.85 23.24
CA LEU A 498 3.69 6.52 22.58
C LEU A 498 3.06 7.57 23.50
N SER A 499 2.65 8.69 22.92
CA SER A 499 1.85 9.71 23.59
C SER A 499 0.69 10.16 22.70
N PRO A 500 -0.55 10.22 23.22
CA PRO A 500 -1.66 10.83 22.50
C PRO A 500 -1.53 12.36 22.53
N LEU A 501 -2.00 13.02 21.47
CA LEU A 501 -2.24 14.46 21.45
C LEU A 501 -3.72 14.74 21.76
N PRO A 502 -4.06 15.92 22.30
CA PRO A 502 -5.45 16.32 22.43
C PRO A 502 -6.18 16.24 21.08
N PRO A 503 -7.43 15.76 21.05
CA PRO A 503 -8.23 15.77 19.83
C PRO A 503 -8.50 17.21 19.37
N VAL A 504 -8.55 17.42 18.07
CA VAL A 504 -8.75 18.74 17.45
C VAL A 504 -10.04 18.73 16.64
N VAL A 505 -10.94 19.67 16.90
CA VAL A 505 -12.16 19.85 16.11
C VAL A 505 -11.81 20.36 14.71
N ILE A 506 -12.23 19.63 13.69
CA ILE A 506 -12.02 19.96 12.28
C ILE A 506 -13.26 20.64 11.69
N GLY A 507 -14.44 20.32 12.21
CA GLY A 507 -15.72 20.90 11.82
C GLY A 507 -16.88 20.15 12.46
N GLY A 508 -18.08 20.42 11.96
CA GLY A 508 -19.27 19.71 12.41
C GLY A 508 -20.46 19.87 11.47
N ALA A 509 -21.54 19.20 11.78
CA ALA A 509 -22.81 19.31 11.07
C ALA A 509 -23.98 19.20 12.04
N LEU A 510 -25.08 19.85 11.71
CA LEU A 510 -26.37 19.58 12.34
C LEU A 510 -27.04 18.44 11.59
N VAL A 511 -27.32 17.33 12.27
CA VAL A 511 -28.03 16.18 11.73
C VAL A 511 -29.48 16.28 12.17
N VAL A 512 -30.38 16.30 11.20
CA VAL A 512 -31.83 16.44 11.40
C VAL A 512 -32.52 15.14 10.97
N PRO A 513 -33.23 14.46 11.87
CA PRO A 513 -33.97 13.25 11.54
C PRO A 513 -35.07 13.46 10.49
N ARG A 514 -35.43 12.39 9.77
CA ARG A 514 -36.54 12.41 8.81
C ARG A 514 -37.85 12.80 9.48
N GLY A 515 -38.13 12.30 10.69
CA GLY A 515 -39.38 12.59 11.41
C GLY A 515 -39.58 14.09 11.68
N PHE A 516 -38.51 14.81 12.02
CA PHE A 516 -38.55 16.27 12.16
C PHE A 516 -38.97 16.95 10.84
N VAL A 517 -38.37 16.54 9.72
CA VAL A 517 -38.65 17.12 8.40
C VAL A 517 -40.09 16.82 7.96
N GLU A 518 -40.59 15.61 8.20
CA GLU A 518 -41.96 15.20 7.89
C GLU A 518 -42.99 16.01 8.68
N ARG A 519 -42.75 16.22 9.98
CA ARG A 519 -43.58 17.06 10.86
C ARG A 519 -43.66 18.49 10.33
N MET A 520 -42.53 19.07 9.94
CA MET A 520 -42.47 20.44 9.42
C MET A 520 -43.14 20.59 8.05
N LYS A 521 -43.18 19.53 7.24
CA LYS A 521 -43.90 19.48 5.95
C LYS A 521 -45.40 19.16 6.10
N GLY A 522 -45.90 18.98 7.33
CA GLY A 522 -47.31 18.67 7.60
C GLY A 522 -47.73 17.25 7.20
N GLY A 523 -46.77 16.34 7.04
CA GLY A 523 -47.06 14.93 6.76
C GLY A 523 -47.67 14.24 7.99
N LEU A 524 -48.76 13.50 7.80
CA LEU A 524 -49.16 12.48 8.79
C LEU A 524 -48.03 11.45 8.85
N ALA A 525 -47.37 11.36 10.00
CA ALA A 525 -46.38 10.32 10.26
C ALA A 525 -47.01 8.95 9.94
N MET A 526 -46.48 8.26 8.93
CA MET A 526 -46.84 6.87 8.71
C MET A 526 -46.29 6.09 9.90
N SER A 527 -47.19 5.72 10.81
CA SER A 527 -46.86 4.96 12.01
C SER A 527 -46.47 3.52 11.64
N SER A 528 -45.20 3.30 11.30
CA SER A 528 -44.59 1.99 11.59
C SER A 528 -44.24 2.01 13.07
N ASP A 529 -44.88 1.17 13.88
CA ASP A 529 -44.58 1.04 15.31
C ASP A 529 -43.08 0.78 15.51
N PRO A 530 -42.30 1.73 16.07
CA PRO A 530 -40.85 1.59 16.25
C PRO A 530 -40.50 0.35 17.08
N LEU A 531 -41.35 -0.03 18.04
CA LEU A 531 -41.19 -1.22 18.87
C LEU A 531 -41.34 -2.52 18.06
N ALA A 532 -42.22 -2.53 17.06
CA ALA A 532 -42.41 -3.68 16.18
C ALA A 532 -41.19 -3.87 15.26
N ARG A 533 -40.61 -2.78 14.75
CA ARG A 533 -39.40 -2.83 13.90
C ARG A 533 -38.17 -3.30 14.67
N ALA A 534 -37.93 -2.74 15.87
CA ALA A 534 -36.83 -3.15 16.73
C ALA A 534 -36.94 -4.64 17.12
N ARG A 535 -38.16 -5.15 17.36
CA ARG A 535 -38.38 -6.58 17.63
C ARG A 535 -38.02 -7.45 16.42
N VAL A 536 -38.38 -7.03 15.21
CA VAL A 536 -38.06 -7.76 13.97
C VAL A 536 -36.54 -7.80 13.74
N GLU A 537 -35.84 -6.69 13.95
CA GLU A 537 -34.37 -6.62 13.81
C GLU A 537 -33.68 -7.52 14.84
N GLN A 538 -34.11 -7.50 16.11
CA GLN A 538 -33.53 -8.37 17.14
C GLN A 538 -33.74 -9.87 16.84
N MET A 539 -34.92 -10.24 16.35
CA MET A 539 -35.21 -11.61 15.95
C MET A 539 -34.38 -12.04 14.73
N ALA A 540 -34.22 -11.15 13.75
CA ALA A 540 -33.39 -11.38 12.58
C ALA A 540 -31.92 -11.62 12.96
N MET A 541 -31.36 -10.75 13.80
CA MET A 541 -29.99 -10.89 14.32
C MET A 541 -29.78 -12.22 15.03
N ARG A 542 -30.71 -12.59 15.91
CA ARG A 542 -30.63 -13.87 16.63
C ARG A 542 -30.63 -15.07 15.68
N ALA A 543 -31.51 -15.06 14.67
CA ALA A 543 -31.60 -16.16 13.70
C ALA A 543 -30.31 -16.34 12.89
N VAL A 544 -29.67 -15.24 12.49
CA VAL A 544 -28.40 -15.28 11.76
C VAL A 544 -27.26 -15.77 12.66
N MET A 545 -27.18 -15.27 13.91
CA MET A 545 -26.19 -15.73 14.88
C MET A 545 -26.31 -17.23 15.18
N GLU A 546 -27.53 -17.75 15.31
CA GLU A 546 -27.78 -19.18 15.52
C GLU A 546 -27.43 -20.01 14.26
N ALA A 547 -27.74 -19.50 13.06
CA ALA A 547 -27.38 -20.15 11.80
C ALA A 547 -25.85 -20.25 11.60
N GLU A 548 -25.10 -19.18 11.85
CA GLU A 548 -23.64 -19.18 11.74
C GLU A 548 -22.99 -20.16 12.73
N ARG A 549 -23.48 -20.21 13.98
CA ARG A 549 -23.00 -21.19 14.98
C ARG A 549 -23.30 -22.62 14.55
N ALA A 550 -24.47 -22.87 13.94
CA ALA A 550 -24.82 -24.20 13.42
C ALA A 550 -23.92 -24.64 12.26
N LEU A 551 -23.37 -23.70 11.49
CA LEU A 551 -22.37 -23.97 10.45
C LEU A 551 -20.95 -24.18 11.00
N GLY A 552 -20.77 -24.07 12.32
CA GLY A 552 -19.47 -24.22 12.98
C GLY A 552 -18.60 -22.97 12.95
N TYR A 553 -19.19 -21.79 12.69
CA TYR A 553 -18.49 -20.52 12.74
C TYR A 553 -18.66 -19.83 14.11
N GLU A 554 -17.83 -18.81 14.35
CA GLU A 554 -17.81 -18.04 15.61
C GLU A 554 -18.31 -16.60 15.36
N PRO A 555 -19.63 -16.33 15.41
CA PRO A 555 -20.18 -15.01 15.14
C PRO A 555 -20.19 -14.10 16.37
N VAL A 556 -19.89 -12.82 16.16
CA VAL A 556 -19.86 -11.72 17.12
C VAL A 556 -20.70 -10.56 16.59
N ASP A 557 -21.57 -10.01 17.44
CA ASP A 557 -22.37 -8.82 17.13
C ASP A 557 -21.51 -7.55 17.24
N VAL A 558 -21.49 -6.77 16.17
CA VAL A 558 -20.78 -5.50 16.06
C VAL A 558 -21.67 -4.38 15.49
N SER A 559 -22.99 -4.59 15.44
CA SER A 559 -23.98 -3.65 14.89
C SER A 559 -23.88 -2.24 15.50
N ALA A 560 -23.64 -2.17 16.82
CA ALA A 560 -23.46 -0.92 17.56
C ALA A 560 -22.24 -0.08 17.13
N GLU A 561 -21.30 -0.67 16.40
CA GLU A 561 -20.07 0.01 15.98
C GLU A 561 -20.19 0.71 14.62
N ASN A 562 -21.33 0.58 13.94
CA ASN A 562 -21.63 1.14 12.63
C ASN A 562 -20.51 0.90 11.59
N ARG A 563 -20.08 -0.37 11.49
CA ARG A 563 -18.99 -0.81 10.59
C ARG A 563 -19.46 -1.07 9.15
N GLY A 564 -20.75 -0.86 8.85
CA GLY A 564 -21.39 -1.22 7.58
C GLY A 564 -21.73 -2.71 7.44
N TYR A 565 -21.73 -3.45 8.56
CA TYR A 565 -22.23 -4.80 8.75
C TYR A 565 -22.54 -5.02 10.24
N ASP A 566 -23.43 -5.96 10.54
CA ASP A 566 -23.89 -6.23 11.90
C ASP A 566 -23.13 -7.35 12.61
N ILE A 567 -22.64 -8.36 11.88
CA ILE A 567 -22.03 -9.56 12.45
C ILE A 567 -20.66 -9.84 11.81
N GLU A 568 -19.64 -10.05 12.65
CA GLU A 568 -18.37 -10.69 12.25
C GLU A 568 -18.43 -12.17 12.58
N SER A 569 -18.37 -13.02 11.55
CA SER A 569 -18.37 -14.48 11.73
C SER A 569 -17.03 -15.08 11.33
N LYS A 570 -16.29 -15.58 12.32
CA LYS A 570 -14.97 -16.17 12.11
C LYS A 570 -15.08 -17.62 11.65
N VAL A 571 -14.34 -17.94 10.58
CA VAL A 571 -14.22 -19.30 10.04
C VAL A 571 -13.01 -20.00 10.67
N PRO A 572 -13.21 -21.02 11.53
CA PRO A 572 -12.12 -21.69 12.23
C PRO A 572 -11.05 -22.24 11.28
N LEU A 573 -9.81 -22.30 11.74
CA LEU A 573 -8.64 -22.88 11.03
C LEU A 573 -8.21 -22.18 9.73
N SER A 574 -8.94 -21.17 9.24
CA SER A 574 -8.62 -20.46 8.00
C SER A 574 -8.12 -19.02 8.23
N GLY A 575 -8.47 -18.40 9.36
CA GLY A 575 -8.28 -16.97 9.64
C GLY A 575 -9.15 -16.04 8.76
N ARG A 576 -10.11 -16.60 8.02
CA ARG A 576 -11.07 -15.87 7.19
C ARG A 576 -12.22 -15.35 8.05
N LEU A 577 -12.64 -14.12 7.82
CA LEU A 577 -13.82 -13.51 8.43
C LEU A 577 -14.92 -13.36 7.39
N ARG A 578 -16.16 -13.57 7.80
CA ARG A 578 -17.38 -13.27 7.04
C ARG A 578 -18.02 -12.04 7.65
N PHE A 579 -18.43 -11.10 6.82
CA PHE A 579 -19.08 -9.86 7.23
C PHE A 579 -20.54 -9.93 6.84
N ILE A 580 -21.45 -9.92 7.82
CA ILE A 580 -22.86 -10.19 7.57
C ILE A 580 -23.69 -8.98 7.96
N GLU A 581 -24.43 -8.44 6.99
CA GLU A 581 -25.42 -7.38 7.17
C GLU A 581 -26.81 -8.01 7.27
N VAL A 582 -27.58 -7.67 8.30
CA VAL A 582 -28.84 -8.35 8.61
C VAL A 582 -30.03 -7.42 8.38
N LYS A 583 -30.85 -7.75 7.38
CA LYS A 583 -32.11 -7.04 7.10
C LYS A 583 -33.31 -7.88 7.50
N GLY A 584 -33.85 -7.57 8.67
CA GLY A 584 -35.09 -8.17 9.18
C GLY A 584 -36.33 -7.55 8.54
N ARG A 585 -37.33 -8.38 8.20
CA ARG A 585 -38.60 -7.93 7.62
C ARG A 585 -39.80 -8.68 8.16
N ALA A 586 -40.90 -7.95 8.35
CA ALA A 586 -42.23 -8.54 8.53
C ALA A 586 -42.80 -8.99 7.17
N ALA A 587 -43.66 -10.02 7.16
CA ALA A 587 -44.29 -10.53 5.94
C ALA A 587 -45.07 -9.42 5.19
N GLY A 588 -44.77 -9.17 3.91
CA GLY A 588 -45.53 -8.26 3.03
C GLY A 588 -44.77 -7.12 2.31
N SER A 589 -43.52 -6.81 2.66
CA SER A 589 -42.72 -5.81 1.91
C SER A 589 -42.12 -6.39 0.62
N ASP A 590 -42.09 -5.66 -0.49
CA ASP A 590 -41.49 -6.10 -1.76
C ASP A 590 -40.04 -5.63 -1.96
N LYS A 591 -39.52 -4.78 -1.06
CA LYS A 591 -38.21 -4.14 -1.18
C LYS A 591 -37.37 -4.24 0.08
N VAL A 592 -36.05 -4.22 -0.11
CA VAL A 592 -35.02 -4.11 0.94
C VAL A 592 -34.21 -2.85 0.67
N THR A 593 -34.18 -1.95 1.65
CA THR A 593 -33.35 -0.73 1.63
C THR A 593 -32.00 -1.05 2.25
N ILE A 594 -30.94 -0.70 1.54
CA ILE A 594 -29.56 -0.96 1.96
C ILE A 594 -28.83 0.37 1.92
N THR A 595 -28.17 0.72 3.02
CA THR A 595 -27.48 2.02 3.15
C THR A 595 -26.27 2.05 2.25
N ARG A 596 -25.82 3.27 1.94
CA ARG A 596 -24.59 3.46 1.17
C ARG A 596 -23.40 2.83 1.88
N ASN A 597 -23.25 3.03 3.19
CA ASN A 597 -22.14 2.46 3.96
C ASN A 597 -22.10 0.92 3.85
N GLU A 598 -23.24 0.24 3.94
CA GLU A 598 -23.36 -1.22 3.76
C GLU A 598 -22.95 -1.67 2.35
N ILE A 599 -23.42 -0.98 1.30
CA ILE A 599 -23.08 -1.33 -0.08
C ILE A 599 -21.58 -1.23 -0.31
N LEU A 600 -20.97 -0.16 0.19
CA LEU A 600 -19.54 0.10 0.03
C LEU A 600 -18.72 -0.93 0.81
N THR A 601 -19.11 -1.26 2.04
CA THR A 601 -18.43 -2.30 2.81
C THR A 601 -18.52 -3.66 2.12
N GLY A 602 -19.67 -3.99 1.52
CA GLY A 602 -19.82 -5.21 0.72
C GLY A 602 -18.97 -5.23 -0.55
N LEU A 603 -18.78 -4.09 -1.20
CA LEU A 603 -17.92 -3.98 -2.38
C LEU A 603 -16.42 -4.04 -2.06
N ASN A 604 -16.00 -3.75 -0.82
CA ASN A 604 -14.60 -3.89 -0.39
C ASN A 604 -14.17 -5.35 -0.26
N LYS A 605 -15.12 -6.21 0.14
CA LYS A 605 -14.92 -7.62 0.43
C LYS A 605 -16.04 -8.46 -0.17
N PRO A 606 -16.23 -8.44 -1.50
CA PRO A 606 -17.40 -9.05 -2.13
C PRO A 606 -17.50 -10.55 -1.87
N GLU A 607 -16.37 -11.25 -1.76
CA GLU A 607 -16.32 -12.69 -1.49
C GLU A 607 -16.63 -13.06 -0.04
N ASP A 608 -16.48 -12.13 0.89
CA ASP A 608 -16.62 -12.36 2.34
C ASP A 608 -17.87 -11.69 2.92
N PHE A 609 -18.47 -10.75 2.18
CA PHE A 609 -19.66 -10.03 2.58
C PHE A 609 -20.94 -10.78 2.19
N ILE A 610 -21.87 -10.86 3.14
CA ILE A 610 -23.14 -11.56 3.01
C ILE A 610 -24.26 -10.60 3.42
N LEU A 611 -25.25 -10.43 2.56
CA LEU A 611 -26.51 -9.83 2.95
C LEU A 611 -27.44 -10.95 3.42
N ALA A 612 -27.77 -10.94 4.71
CA ALA A 612 -28.72 -11.87 5.31
C ALA A 612 -30.11 -11.20 5.37
N VAL A 613 -31.01 -11.63 4.48
CA VAL A 613 -32.41 -11.19 4.51
C VAL A 613 -33.19 -12.18 5.36
N VAL A 614 -33.82 -11.70 6.43
CA VAL A 614 -34.55 -12.56 7.38
C VAL A 614 -36.03 -12.25 7.33
N GLU A 615 -36.82 -13.23 6.91
CA GLU A 615 -38.27 -13.17 7.01
C GLU A 615 -38.69 -13.60 8.42
N VAL A 616 -39.40 -12.69 9.12
CA VAL A 616 -39.93 -12.91 10.46
C VAL A 616 -41.45 -13.08 10.36
N ASP A 617 -41.93 -14.28 10.68
CA ASP A 617 -43.35 -14.64 10.76
C ASP A 617 -43.66 -15.14 12.18
N GLY A 618 -44.28 -14.28 13.00
CA GLY A 618 -44.55 -14.56 14.40
C GLY A 618 -43.26 -14.79 15.20
N GLU A 619 -43.03 -16.03 15.65
CA GLU A 619 -41.80 -16.45 16.35
C GLU A 619 -40.76 -17.14 15.44
N MET A 620 -41.11 -17.43 14.19
CA MET A 620 -40.18 -18.06 13.25
C MET A 620 -39.43 -17.01 12.44
N ALA A 621 -38.10 -17.09 12.44
CA ALA A 621 -37.21 -16.26 11.65
C ALA A 621 -36.39 -17.15 10.71
N ARG A 622 -36.48 -16.92 9.39
CA ARG A 622 -35.77 -17.71 8.38
C ARG A 622 -34.76 -16.83 7.63
N PRO A 623 -33.45 -17.02 7.85
CA PRO A 623 -32.42 -16.24 7.17
C PRO A 623 -32.12 -16.80 5.77
N TRP A 624 -31.98 -15.89 4.81
CA TRP A 624 -31.56 -16.16 3.43
C TRP A 624 -30.27 -15.39 3.16
N TYR A 625 -29.23 -16.09 2.68
CA TYR A 625 -27.92 -15.50 2.47
C TYR A 625 -27.69 -15.18 1.01
N ILE A 626 -27.29 -13.94 0.74
CA ILE A 626 -26.96 -13.48 -0.60
C ILE A 626 -25.47 -13.13 -0.60
N GLN A 627 -24.68 -13.93 -1.33
CA GLN A 627 -23.27 -13.67 -1.55
C GLN A 627 -23.08 -12.67 -2.68
N GLN A 628 -22.06 -11.80 -2.56
CA GLN A 628 -21.78 -10.73 -3.52
C GLN A 628 -23.05 -9.92 -3.88
N PRO A 629 -23.81 -9.41 -2.89
CA PRO A 629 -25.13 -8.83 -3.14
C PRO A 629 -25.07 -7.64 -4.11
N PHE A 630 -23.97 -6.89 -4.10
CA PHE A 630 -23.80 -5.65 -4.84
C PHE A 630 -22.89 -5.82 -6.06
N GLY A 631 -23.36 -5.36 -7.22
CA GLY A 631 -22.58 -5.35 -8.47
C GLY A 631 -22.16 -3.96 -8.93
N LYS A 632 -22.70 -2.90 -8.33
CA LYS A 632 -22.43 -1.50 -8.70
C LYS A 632 -22.60 -0.60 -7.48
N GLU A 633 -21.82 0.47 -7.42
CA GLU A 633 -21.90 1.50 -6.39
C GLU A 633 -23.11 2.42 -6.58
N PRO A 634 -23.68 2.95 -5.48
CA PRO A 634 -24.67 4.02 -5.53
C PRO A 634 -24.06 5.32 -6.08
N ASP A 635 -24.88 6.14 -6.73
CA ASP A 635 -24.44 7.45 -7.23
C ASP A 635 -23.94 8.34 -6.08
N PHE A 636 -23.09 9.34 -6.39
CA PHE A 636 -22.46 10.19 -5.36
C PHE A 636 -23.46 10.88 -4.41
N GLY A 637 -24.69 11.12 -4.84
CA GLY A 637 -25.76 11.70 -4.02
C GLY A 637 -26.80 10.71 -3.49
N ALA A 638 -26.64 9.40 -3.71
CA ALA A 638 -27.59 8.39 -3.24
C ALA A 638 -27.23 7.91 -1.82
N GLU A 639 -28.22 7.93 -0.91
CA GLU A 639 -28.10 7.54 0.50
C GLU A 639 -28.28 6.04 0.71
N SER A 640 -29.24 5.47 -0.02
CA SER A 640 -29.60 4.07 0.05
C SER A 640 -30.12 3.61 -1.30
N VAL A 641 -30.03 2.31 -1.54
CA VAL A 641 -30.58 1.68 -2.75
C VAL A 641 -31.65 0.70 -2.33
N ASN A 642 -32.83 0.85 -2.93
CA ASN A 642 -33.92 -0.09 -2.77
C ASN A 642 -33.75 -1.23 -3.78
N TYR A 643 -33.52 -2.44 -3.28
CA TYR A 643 -33.48 -3.65 -4.08
C TYR A 643 -34.83 -4.36 -4.03
N ALA A 644 -35.29 -4.86 -5.18
CA ALA A 644 -36.46 -5.72 -5.23
C ALA A 644 -36.14 -7.05 -4.56
N LEU A 645 -37.02 -7.49 -3.66
CA LEU A 645 -36.83 -8.71 -2.90
C LEU A 645 -36.72 -9.94 -3.80
N GLU A 646 -37.53 -9.99 -4.86
CA GLU A 646 -37.54 -11.11 -5.81
C GLU A 646 -36.17 -11.32 -6.47
N ASP A 647 -35.48 -10.23 -6.83
CA ASP A 647 -34.14 -10.27 -7.43
C ASP A 647 -33.08 -10.76 -6.44
N LEU A 648 -33.22 -10.37 -5.16
CA LEU A 648 -32.33 -10.79 -4.08
C LEU A 648 -32.56 -12.26 -3.70
N ILE A 649 -33.81 -12.70 -3.55
CA ILE A 649 -34.18 -14.08 -3.22
C ILE A 649 -33.77 -15.04 -4.34
N TYR A 650 -33.88 -14.64 -5.61
CA TYR A 650 -33.41 -15.46 -6.73
C TYR A 650 -31.92 -15.82 -6.64
N ARG A 651 -31.11 -14.92 -6.06
CA ARG A 651 -29.68 -15.12 -5.82
C ARG A 651 -29.38 -15.69 -4.44
N ALA A 652 -30.39 -15.84 -3.59
CA ALA A 652 -30.21 -16.25 -2.21
C ALA A 652 -30.03 -17.77 -2.10
N THR A 653 -29.14 -18.16 -1.20
CA THR A 653 -28.94 -19.54 -0.79
C THR A 653 -29.31 -19.70 0.68
N GLN A 654 -29.73 -20.90 1.08
CA GLN A 654 -29.78 -21.19 2.51
C GLN A 654 -28.37 -21.11 3.11
N PRO A 655 -28.24 -20.77 4.40
CA PRO A 655 -26.96 -20.78 5.09
C PRO A 655 -26.27 -22.13 4.86
N ARG A 656 -25.06 -22.09 4.30
CA ARG A 656 -24.23 -23.26 3.95
C ARG A 656 -22.77 -23.00 4.29
#